data_AF-A0AA40DC49-F1
#
_entry.id   AF-A0AA40DC49-F1
#
_cell.length_a   1.000
_cell.length_b   1.000
_cell.length_c   1.000
_cell.angle_alpha   90.00
_cell.angle_beta   90.00
_cell.angle_gamma   90.00
#
_symmetry.space_group_name_H-M   'P 1'
#
loop_
_entity.id
_entity.type
_entity.pdbx_description
1 polymer ?
#
loop_
_entity_poly.entity_id
_entity_poly.type
_entity_poly.pdbx_seq_one_letter_code
_entity_poly.pdbx_strand_id
1 'polypeptide(L)'
;MAARCQLTPVLRRLARSTTEVSRQPLLRQSLSRPVRHISTSRPRLFQPTAVSQKGELTSEKYPDIQRDSRFAQVTPEHVKFFKDVLGSESAVIDGVTSDAADDIAPFNSDWMNKYRGHCRLVLKPGTTEEVSKILKYCNDNMLAVVPQGGNTGLVGGSVPVFDEIVINMSRMNKIIEFDEVSGILVAEAGTILEVADQYLASKGYIFPLDLGAKGSCHIGGNLATNAGGLRLLRYGSLHGTTLGIEAVLADGTIVDDLCKLRKNNTGYDLKQLFIGAEGTIGIITKVSIQCPQRSAAQNVALFGIESYELAQQAFREAKGQLGEILSAFELMDEGSQQLVRDVTGNKSPLEEKYPFYCLIETSGSNAEHDAEKLQSFLEDVMDKGIVADGTLAENETQIKSLWTWREGITEALGHLGGVYKYDVSIPLKELYQMVEDVKARVDAAGLLGDTDEFPVRAVVGYGHMGDANLHLNVSTRRFDERVEKVLEPYVYEWIAERQGSISAEHGLGLMKKKYIGYSRNPTMVGLMKNIKNTQYGETCCEALLTAAGTVGVPGKYKGCNTCRVRRVKCDNERPLCRKCLDSGRECAGYERETVFIIGTIEDQGRCSSHPPRVVKSKKSSGKKSSSNKRSDDDDGSYQLVANTPLRPAWDDLISLSCQGQTFQVQIAALFTPLNSVTRAYATDEDEGEQNRTIFVSFPTYQSPDLTPYPGEEEFQLFAQCMVHLAPPSESPGQGTQTDSIFMFLYEHNTSTTFPPSLPSPWKDPSLQTSPLLRRLGPSAFRHFPHHHFFTRVYRPAAIWTALLSSTPTFLSSPEWQTTPFESHPASPLDQLLSLLSLLPALFARFSSITSPDNPPTLSRRLLAQDLLLNMMDAEARLHQWFTSLTTTGNNNTSRSSSSSSRPPPPPPPVFWVVTDPSGLVYQPQIPFTDTFAFVSGQAGLGVLYYWSSLVMLYPRMWRLYWVLFEGVIDGPAGVEEVEVRLPGKLAQVDPMRWGWKETRGVAEGICRGGDWVLGGAAQPDLVGWVVEVLEGFYGELPGMMAGWEEGGVMVGGDGRLEVGWVRGFRERVRGRGGEVGEVVGGRGWVDYMSF
;
A
#
# COMPACT_ATOMS: atom_id res chain seq x y z
N MET A 1 -6.28 73.44 -11.64
CA MET A 1 -5.21 72.42 -11.65
C MET A 1 -4.75 72.20 -10.21
N ALA A 2 -5.53 71.69 -9.24
CA ALA A 2 -6.50 70.58 -9.13
C ALA A 2 -5.81 69.21 -9.17
N ALA A 3 -5.89 68.33 -8.16
CA ALA A 3 -6.41 68.37 -6.80
C ALA A 3 -5.72 67.27 -5.97
N ARG A 4 -5.62 67.48 -4.65
CA ARG A 4 -5.05 66.57 -3.65
C ARG A 4 -6.01 65.42 -3.34
N CYS A 5 -5.50 64.20 -3.15
CA CYS A 5 -6.25 63.11 -2.53
C CYS A 5 -5.50 62.64 -1.27
N GLN A 6 -6.21 62.65 -0.13
CA GLN A 6 -5.76 62.20 1.17
C GLN A 6 -6.17 60.74 1.36
N LEU A 7 -5.26 59.90 1.84
CA LEU A 7 -5.57 58.54 2.32
C LEU A 7 -5.06 58.37 3.75
N THR A 8 -5.78 57.52 4.51
CA THR A 8 -5.70 57.08 5.92
C THR A 8 -6.39 57.94 7.00
N PRO A 9 -7.22 57.32 7.89
CA PRO A 9 -6.81 56.16 8.70
C PRO A 9 -7.84 55.03 8.89
N VAL A 10 -7.42 53.78 8.62
CA VAL A 10 -7.98 52.56 9.23
C VAL A 10 -6.80 51.78 9.81
N LEU A 11 -6.27 52.23 10.95
CA LEU A 11 -5.37 51.46 11.82
C LEU A 11 -5.30 52.20 13.17
N ARG A 12 -6.41 52.24 13.91
CA ARG A 12 -6.43 52.64 15.33
C ARG A 12 -7.76 52.28 16.00
N ARG A 13 -7.95 51.01 16.36
CA ARG A 13 -8.92 50.62 17.42
C ARG A 13 -8.75 49.20 17.96
N LEU A 14 -7.55 48.86 18.43
CA LEU A 14 -7.38 47.76 19.38
C LEU A 14 -6.40 48.20 20.47
N ALA A 15 -6.92 48.91 21.46
CA ALA A 15 -6.28 49.03 22.76
C ALA A 15 -7.33 49.43 23.82
N ARG A 16 -7.43 48.57 24.85
CA ARG A 16 -8.10 48.75 26.16
C ARG A 16 -9.60 48.47 26.22
N SER A 17 -9.93 47.34 26.86
CA SER A 17 -10.84 47.32 28.03
C SER A 17 -10.74 45.98 28.75
N THR A 18 -9.90 45.91 29.78
CA THR A 18 -9.99 44.92 30.85
C THR A 18 -11.02 45.40 31.87
N THR A 19 -12.05 44.60 32.14
CA THR A 19 -12.78 44.64 33.43
C THR A 19 -13.29 43.24 33.78
N GLU A 20 -12.86 42.76 34.95
CA GLU A 20 -13.38 41.59 35.65
C GLU A 20 -14.82 41.83 36.12
N VAL A 21 -15.69 40.81 36.05
CA VAL A 21 -16.72 40.57 37.09
C VAL A 21 -16.93 39.07 37.29
N SER A 22 -16.73 38.65 38.53
CA SER A 22 -17.03 37.34 39.13
C SER A 22 -18.51 37.19 39.49
N ARG A 23 -19.09 35.99 39.32
CA ARG A 23 -19.85 35.20 40.35
C ARG A 23 -20.76 34.11 39.73
N GLN A 24 -20.37 32.85 39.97
CA GLN A 24 -21.10 31.68 40.51
C GLN A 24 -22.65 31.45 40.39
N PRO A 25 -23.11 30.20 40.56
CA PRO A 25 -24.15 29.55 39.74
C PRO A 25 -25.54 29.47 40.41
N LEU A 26 -26.57 29.20 39.61
CA LEU A 26 -27.88 28.78 40.11
C LEU A 26 -28.38 27.49 39.43
N LEU A 27 -28.40 26.43 40.22
CA LEU A 27 -29.19 25.22 40.06
C LEU A 27 -30.69 25.53 40.20
N ARG A 28 -31.53 24.98 39.32
CA ARG A 28 -32.78 24.30 39.71
C ARG A 28 -33.43 23.52 38.55
N GLN A 29 -33.54 22.21 38.80
CA GLN A 29 -34.55 21.23 38.42
C GLN A 29 -35.82 21.73 37.70
N SER A 30 -36.25 21.06 36.62
CA SER A 30 -37.41 20.15 36.67
C SER A 30 -37.65 19.37 35.36
N LEU A 31 -37.84 18.07 35.54
CA LEU A 31 -38.86 17.18 34.94
C LEU A 31 -38.90 16.92 33.42
N SER A 32 -38.76 15.63 33.15
CA SER A 32 -38.94 14.88 31.92
C SER A 32 -40.35 14.99 31.31
N ARG A 33 -40.40 15.17 29.98
CA ARG A 33 -41.47 14.68 29.10
C ARG A 33 -40.92 14.54 27.66
N PRO A 34 -41.36 13.55 26.87
CA PRO A 34 -40.78 13.24 25.57
C PRO A 34 -41.29 14.25 24.53
N VAL A 35 -40.39 15.09 24.01
CA VAL A 35 -40.73 15.96 22.88
C VAL A 35 -40.64 15.14 21.61
N ARG A 36 -41.81 14.82 21.03
CA ARG A 36 -41.91 14.46 19.61
C ARG A 36 -41.37 15.64 18.81
N HIS A 37 -40.21 15.47 18.18
CA HIS A 37 -39.72 16.42 17.18
C HIS A 37 -40.64 16.36 15.97
N ILE A 38 -41.62 17.27 15.94
CA ILE A 38 -42.31 17.65 14.71
C ILE A 38 -41.33 18.57 13.98
N SER A 39 -40.70 18.04 12.92
CA SER A 39 -39.96 18.86 11.96
C SER A 39 -40.91 19.87 11.34
N THR A 40 -40.70 21.16 11.62
CA THR A 40 -41.49 22.26 11.05
C THR A 40 -40.90 22.80 9.74
N SER A 41 -39.87 22.17 9.19
CA SER A 41 -39.52 22.34 7.78
C SER A 41 -40.27 21.25 6.99
N ARG A 42 -41.39 21.63 6.38
CA ARG A 42 -41.87 20.89 5.20
C ARG A 42 -40.65 20.78 4.26
N PRO A 43 -40.31 19.58 3.77
CA PRO A 43 -39.37 19.48 2.67
C PRO A 43 -39.92 20.41 1.58
N ARG A 44 -39.08 21.28 1.02
CA ARG A 44 -39.42 21.82 -0.30
C ARG A 44 -39.39 20.62 -1.23
N LEU A 45 -40.53 19.93 -1.34
CA LEU A 45 -40.87 19.17 -2.53
C LEU A 45 -40.70 20.18 -3.65
N PHE A 46 -39.61 20.05 -4.40
CA PHE A 46 -39.54 20.59 -5.74
C PHE A 46 -40.81 20.10 -6.41
N GLN A 47 -41.77 21.01 -6.62
CA GLN A 47 -42.78 20.77 -7.65
C GLN A 47 -41.97 20.67 -8.94
N PRO A 48 -41.95 19.51 -9.61
CA PRO A 48 -41.45 19.47 -10.96
C PRO A 48 -42.34 20.46 -11.72
N THR A 49 -41.75 21.51 -12.29
CA THR A 49 -42.39 22.17 -13.41
C THR A 49 -42.81 21.07 -14.37
N ALA A 50 -44.11 20.98 -14.67
CA ALA A 50 -44.71 19.86 -15.39
C ALA A 50 -43.80 19.44 -16.56
N VAL A 51 -43.11 18.31 -16.38
CA VAL A 51 -42.17 17.79 -17.37
C VAL A 51 -43.03 17.33 -18.53
N SER A 52 -43.07 18.14 -19.58
CA SER A 52 -43.65 17.75 -20.86
C SER A 52 -43.00 16.44 -21.28
N GLN A 53 -43.77 15.34 -21.36
CA GLN A 53 -43.37 13.98 -21.75
C GLN A 53 -42.79 13.84 -23.20
N LYS A 54 -42.23 14.90 -23.79
CA LYS A 54 -41.93 15.04 -25.23
C LYS A 54 -40.46 14.85 -25.63
N GLY A 55 -39.60 14.30 -24.76
CA GLY A 55 -38.22 13.96 -25.13
C GLY A 55 -38.14 12.62 -25.86
N GLU A 56 -37.36 12.53 -26.93
CA GLU A 56 -37.03 11.27 -27.64
C GLU A 56 -36.35 10.27 -26.68
N LEU A 57 -36.61 8.96 -26.84
CA LEU A 57 -35.99 7.95 -25.99
C LEU A 57 -34.48 7.85 -26.28
N THR A 58 -33.67 7.49 -25.28
CA THR A 58 -32.24 7.29 -25.47
C THR A 58 -31.92 6.22 -26.50
N SER A 59 -32.73 5.16 -26.57
CA SER A 59 -32.63 4.10 -27.58
C SER A 59 -32.94 4.58 -29.00
N GLU A 60 -33.76 5.62 -29.16
CA GLU A 60 -34.10 6.21 -30.47
C GLU A 60 -33.01 7.19 -30.91
N LYS A 61 -32.56 8.04 -29.97
CA LYS A 61 -31.50 9.03 -30.19
C LYS A 61 -30.13 8.42 -30.46
N TYR A 62 -29.83 7.25 -29.89
CA TYR A 62 -28.57 6.52 -30.07
C TYR A 62 -28.81 5.11 -30.62
N PRO A 63 -29.16 4.98 -31.92
CA PRO A 63 -29.58 3.71 -32.51
C PRO A 63 -28.46 2.66 -32.56
N ASP A 64 -27.18 3.06 -32.43
CA ASP A 64 -26.05 2.12 -32.35
C ASP A 64 -26.03 1.34 -31.02
N ILE A 65 -26.74 1.83 -30.01
CA ILE A 65 -26.90 1.13 -28.73
C ILE A 65 -28.11 0.20 -28.88
N GLN A 66 -27.85 -1.10 -28.79
CA GLN A 66 -28.86 -2.14 -29.00
C GLN A 66 -29.22 -2.79 -27.66
N ARG A 67 -30.51 -3.09 -27.47
CA ARG A 67 -31.00 -3.83 -26.31
C ARG A 67 -30.46 -5.25 -26.40
N ASP A 68 -29.76 -5.70 -25.36
CA ASP A 68 -29.28 -7.08 -25.30
C ASP A 68 -30.47 -8.04 -25.22
N SER A 69 -30.57 -8.93 -26.20
CA SER A 69 -31.69 -9.86 -26.36
C SER A 69 -31.72 -10.96 -25.29
N ARG A 70 -30.64 -11.13 -24.52
CA ARG A 70 -30.59 -12.07 -23.39
C ARG A 70 -31.45 -11.61 -22.22
N PHE A 71 -31.68 -10.31 -22.07
CA PHE A 71 -32.53 -9.81 -20.99
C PHE A 71 -34.01 -9.99 -21.30
N ALA A 72 -34.74 -10.64 -20.40
CA ALA A 72 -36.18 -10.81 -20.47
C ALA A 72 -36.91 -9.47 -20.33
N GLN A 73 -38.17 -9.43 -20.76
CA GLN A 73 -39.07 -8.31 -20.48
C GLN A 73 -39.81 -8.54 -19.16
N VAL A 74 -40.19 -7.47 -18.49
CA VAL A 74 -40.94 -7.55 -17.23
C VAL A 74 -42.39 -7.99 -17.49
N THR A 75 -42.86 -9.04 -16.81
CA THR A 75 -44.24 -9.56 -16.91
C THR A 75 -45.03 -9.30 -15.63
N PRO A 76 -46.38 -9.47 -15.65
CA PRO A 76 -47.21 -9.38 -14.44
C PRO A 76 -46.78 -10.32 -13.30
N GLU A 77 -46.23 -11.50 -13.63
CA GLU A 77 -45.73 -12.47 -12.65
C GLU A 77 -44.49 -11.94 -11.91
N HIS A 78 -43.58 -11.27 -12.63
CA HIS A 78 -42.42 -10.61 -12.02
C HIS A 78 -42.86 -9.52 -11.05
N VAL A 79 -43.83 -8.70 -11.46
CA VAL A 79 -44.39 -7.63 -10.61
C VAL A 79 -45.02 -8.21 -9.35
N LYS A 80 -45.78 -9.30 -9.47
CA LYS A 80 -46.37 -9.98 -8.32
C LYS A 80 -45.29 -10.43 -7.33
N PHE A 81 -44.23 -11.07 -7.82
CA PHE A 81 -43.10 -11.47 -6.98
C PHE A 81 -42.51 -10.29 -6.20
N PHE A 82 -42.26 -9.16 -6.86
CA PHE A 82 -41.68 -7.99 -6.19
C PHE A 82 -42.64 -7.33 -5.18
N LYS A 83 -43.95 -7.32 -5.45
CA LYS A 83 -44.96 -6.89 -4.47
C LYS A 83 -44.96 -7.78 -3.24
N ASP A 84 -44.85 -9.10 -3.43
CA ASP A 84 -44.77 -10.07 -2.32
C ASP A 84 -43.48 -9.89 -1.49
N VAL A 85 -42.33 -9.62 -2.14
CA VAL A 85 -41.05 -9.38 -1.45
C VAL A 85 -41.05 -8.08 -0.66
N LEU A 86 -41.58 -6.99 -1.23
CA LEU A 86 -41.49 -5.65 -0.66
C LEU A 86 -42.64 -5.30 0.32
N GLY A 87 -43.74 -6.06 0.27
CA GLY A 87 -44.83 -6.04 1.27
C GLY A 87 -45.63 -4.73 1.39
N SER A 88 -45.24 -3.66 0.69
CA SER A 88 -45.85 -2.33 0.74
C SER A 88 -46.17 -1.86 -0.67
N GLU A 89 -47.41 -1.42 -0.92
CA GLU A 89 -47.81 -0.93 -2.25
C GLU A 89 -46.99 0.29 -2.69
N SER A 90 -46.58 1.16 -1.76
CA SER A 90 -45.72 2.32 -2.05
C SER A 90 -44.27 1.98 -2.41
N ALA A 91 -43.86 0.71 -2.24
CA ALA A 91 -42.52 0.23 -2.54
C ALA A 91 -42.36 -0.19 -4.01
N VAL A 92 -43.46 -0.34 -4.76
CA VAL A 92 -43.47 -0.78 -6.15
C VAL A 92 -44.29 0.21 -6.97
N ILE A 93 -43.66 0.87 -7.94
CA ILE A 93 -44.38 1.65 -8.96
C ILE A 93 -44.53 0.76 -10.19
N ASP A 94 -45.76 0.36 -10.49
CA ASP A 94 -46.11 -0.69 -11.45
C ASP A 94 -46.79 -0.11 -12.69
N GLY A 95 -46.01 0.11 -13.75
CA GLY A 95 -46.51 0.49 -15.08
C GLY A 95 -46.72 -0.71 -16.02
N VAL A 96 -46.62 -1.94 -15.50
CA VAL A 96 -46.82 -3.18 -16.27
C VAL A 96 -48.28 -3.61 -16.22
N THR A 97 -48.86 -3.62 -15.02
CA THR A 97 -50.26 -4.03 -14.80
C THR A 97 -51.22 -2.88 -14.49
N SER A 98 -50.69 -1.69 -14.19
CA SER A 98 -51.47 -0.48 -13.88
C SER A 98 -51.04 0.69 -14.76
N ASP A 99 -51.89 1.71 -14.86
CA ASP A 99 -51.54 2.97 -15.52
C ASP A 99 -50.79 3.88 -14.54
N ALA A 100 -49.47 3.71 -14.50
CA ALA A 100 -48.56 4.45 -13.60
C ALA A 100 -47.47 5.22 -14.39
N ALA A 101 -47.74 5.55 -15.65
CA ALA A 101 -46.75 6.19 -16.52
C ALA A 101 -46.23 7.53 -15.97
N ASP A 102 -47.13 8.33 -15.39
CA ASP A 102 -46.79 9.63 -14.80
C ASP A 102 -45.92 9.48 -13.53
N ASP A 103 -46.17 8.46 -12.71
CA ASP A 103 -45.38 8.18 -11.50
C ASP A 103 -43.98 7.65 -11.83
N ILE A 104 -43.82 6.96 -12.97
CA ILE A 104 -42.55 6.39 -13.43
C ILE A 104 -41.70 7.43 -14.18
N ALA A 105 -42.32 8.42 -14.82
CA ALA A 105 -41.63 9.41 -15.64
C ALA A 105 -40.38 10.05 -14.98
N PRO A 106 -40.40 10.45 -13.68
CA PRO A 106 -39.24 11.03 -13.02
C PRO A 106 -38.03 10.09 -12.88
N PHE A 107 -38.25 8.78 -12.94
CA PHE A 107 -37.20 7.76 -12.82
C PHE A 107 -36.53 7.43 -14.16
N ASN A 108 -37.19 7.81 -15.26
CA ASN A 108 -36.70 7.59 -16.63
C ASN A 108 -35.87 8.76 -17.16
N SER A 109 -36.01 9.97 -16.62
CA SER A 109 -35.29 11.16 -17.08
C SER A 109 -34.10 11.48 -16.19
N ASP A 110 -32.94 11.77 -16.80
CA ASP A 110 -31.75 12.21 -16.06
C ASP A 110 -31.85 13.69 -15.67
N TRP A 111 -30.97 14.13 -14.77
CA TRP A 111 -30.97 15.51 -14.26
C TRP A 111 -30.80 16.57 -15.35
N MET A 112 -30.02 16.26 -16.40
CA MET A 112 -29.78 17.20 -17.51
C MET A 112 -30.89 17.17 -18.58
N ASN A 113 -31.90 16.31 -18.45
CA ASN A 113 -32.90 16.02 -19.49
C ASN A 113 -32.29 15.65 -20.85
N LYS A 114 -31.10 15.02 -20.85
CA LYS A 114 -30.38 14.55 -22.05
C LYS A 114 -30.70 13.10 -22.39
N TYR A 115 -30.93 12.27 -21.36
CA TYR A 115 -31.19 10.85 -21.47
C TYR A 115 -32.57 10.52 -20.87
N ARG A 116 -33.30 9.65 -21.57
CA ARG A 116 -34.65 9.22 -21.22
C ARG A 116 -34.80 7.73 -21.51
N GLY A 117 -34.96 6.95 -20.45
CA GLY A 117 -35.31 5.53 -20.51
C GLY A 117 -36.80 5.28 -20.70
N HIS A 118 -37.18 4.00 -20.71
CA HIS A 118 -38.58 3.56 -20.79
C HIS A 118 -38.85 2.38 -19.87
N CYS A 119 -38.29 2.40 -18.65
CA CYS A 119 -38.63 1.42 -17.63
C CYS A 119 -40.14 1.46 -17.33
N ARG A 120 -40.68 0.30 -16.95
CA ARG A 120 -42.09 0.11 -16.58
C ARG A 120 -42.27 -0.33 -15.13
N LEU A 121 -41.17 -0.48 -14.39
CA LEU A 121 -41.18 -0.95 -13.01
C LEU A 121 -40.09 -0.27 -12.19
N VAL A 122 -40.47 0.32 -11.07
CA VAL A 122 -39.56 0.91 -10.08
C VAL A 122 -39.74 0.21 -8.75
N LEU A 123 -38.64 -0.29 -8.18
CA LEU A 123 -38.59 -0.98 -6.90
C LEU A 123 -37.88 -0.11 -5.87
N LYS A 124 -38.46 0.04 -4.67
CA LYS A 124 -37.91 0.83 -3.57
C LYS A 124 -37.67 -0.08 -2.35
N PRO A 125 -36.58 -0.85 -2.30
CA PRO A 125 -36.28 -1.69 -1.15
C PRO A 125 -36.02 -0.84 0.10
N GLY A 126 -36.39 -1.36 1.27
CA GLY A 126 -36.16 -0.78 2.59
C GLY A 126 -35.11 -1.50 3.42
N THR A 127 -34.55 -2.62 2.93
CA THR A 127 -33.54 -3.43 3.64
C THR A 127 -32.55 -4.07 2.65
N THR A 128 -31.37 -4.44 3.15
CA THR A 128 -30.34 -5.16 2.37
C THR A 128 -30.84 -6.51 1.88
N GLU A 129 -31.63 -7.21 2.70
CA GLU A 129 -32.23 -8.50 2.37
C GLU A 129 -33.26 -8.39 1.24
N GLU A 130 -34.02 -7.28 1.17
CA GLU A 130 -34.90 -7.00 0.03
C GLU A 130 -34.09 -6.77 -1.25
N VAL A 131 -32.98 -6.01 -1.20
CA VAL A 131 -32.07 -5.82 -2.34
C VAL A 131 -31.50 -7.16 -2.81
N SER A 132 -31.03 -8.00 -1.89
CA SER A 132 -30.52 -9.35 -2.15
C SER A 132 -31.55 -10.22 -2.87
N LYS A 133 -32.79 -10.27 -2.38
CA LYS A 133 -33.88 -11.04 -3.01
C LYS A 133 -34.25 -10.50 -4.39
N ILE A 134 -34.27 -9.17 -4.56
CA ILE A 134 -34.54 -8.53 -5.86
C ILE A 134 -33.46 -8.90 -6.87
N LEU A 135 -32.18 -8.68 -6.54
CA LEU A 135 -31.07 -8.94 -7.45
C LEU A 135 -30.95 -10.43 -7.79
N LYS A 136 -31.10 -11.31 -6.80
CA LYS A 136 -31.18 -12.75 -7.04
C LYS A 136 -32.27 -13.12 -8.05
N TYR A 137 -33.48 -12.60 -7.86
CA TYR A 137 -34.59 -12.89 -8.77
C TYR A 137 -34.34 -12.32 -10.17
N CYS A 138 -33.82 -11.10 -10.26
CA CYS A 138 -33.46 -10.49 -11.55
C CYS A 138 -32.38 -11.31 -12.26
N ASN A 139 -31.37 -11.79 -11.54
CA ASN A 139 -30.33 -12.65 -12.09
C ASN A 139 -30.88 -13.99 -12.60
N ASP A 140 -31.72 -14.66 -11.79
CA ASP A 140 -32.32 -15.95 -12.15
C ASP A 140 -33.28 -15.85 -13.36
N ASN A 141 -33.85 -14.66 -13.61
CA ASN A 141 -34.81 -14.41 -14.72
C ASN A 141 -34.24 -13.52 -15.83
N MET A 142 -32.94 -13.21 -15.81
CA MET A 142 -32.28 -12.33 -16.77
C MET A 142 -33.00 -10.99 -16.94
N LEU A 143 -33.34 -10.31 -15.84
CA LEU A 143 -33.91 -8.96 -15.87
C LEU A 143 -32.81 -7.93 -15.59
N ALA A 144 -32.63 -6.98 -16.51
CA ALA A 144 -31.66 -5.91 -16.33
C ALA A 144 -32.15 -4.91 -15.25
N VAL A 145 -31.20 -4.35 -14.50
CA VAL A 145 -31.48 -3.42 -13.39
C VAL A 145 -30.60 -2.19 -13.48
N VAL A 146 -31.14 -1.05 -13.03
CA VAL A 146 -30.40 0.21 -12.84
C VAL A 146 -30.56 0.66 -11.39
N PRO A 147 -29.48 0.64 -10.58
CA PRO A 147 -29.52 1.23 -9.25
C PRO A 147 -29.61 2.75 -9.35
N GLN A 148 -30.49 3.35 -8.54
CA GLN A 148 -30.72 4.79 -8.55
C GLN A 148 -30.76 5.35 -7.12
N GLY A 149 -29.91 6.35 -6.88
CA GLY A 149 -29.94 7.18 -5.67
C GLY A 149 -30.85 8.38 -5.83
N GLY A 150 -30.29 9.58 -5.60
CA GLY A 150 -30.98 10.86 -5.77
C GLY A 150 -31.18 11.32 -7.22
N ASN A 151 -30.74 10.53 -8.21
CA ASN A 151 -30.79 10.85 -9.64
C ASN A 151 -30.15 12.21 -10.03
N THR A 152 -28.99 12.53 -9.45
CA THR A 152 -28.24 13.78 -9.68
C THR A 152 -26.98 13.58 -10.54
N GLY A 153 -26.77 12.39 -11.10
CA GLY A 153 -25.61 12.08 -11.94
C GLY A 153 -25.68 12.77 -13.31
N LEU A 154 -24.52 13.14 -13.86
CA LEU A 154 -24.41 13.98 -15.06
C LEU A 154 -23.93 13.22 -16.32
N VAL A 155 -23.89 11.89 -16.25
CA VAL A 155 -23.31 11.03 -17.30
C VAL A 155 -24.29 9.99 -17.83
N GLY A 156 -25.58 10.09 -17.44
CA GLY A 156 -26.63 9.15 -17.85
C GLY A 156 -26.53 7.77 -17.20
N GLY A 157 -25.73 7.60 -16.14
CA GLY A 157 -25.58 6.32 -15.44
C GLY A 157 -26.72 5.99 -14.46
N SER A 158 -27.53 6.99 -14.06
CA SER A 158 -28.60 6.84 -13.07
C SER A 158 -29.97 6.51 -13.66
N VAL A 159 -30.09 6.40 -14.98
CA VAL A 159 -31.37 6.17 -15.68
C VAL A 159 -31.27 4.99 -16.65
N PRO A 160 -32.39 4.30 -16.93
CA PRO A 160 -32.45 3.23 -17.94
C PRO A 160 -32.13 3.75 -19.34
N VAL A 161 -31.56 2.88 -20.18
CA VAL A 161 -31.48 3.12 -21.63
C VAL A 161 -32.70 2.54 -22.31
N PHE A 162 -33.06 1.32 -21.89
CA PHE A 162 -34.22 0.59 -22.37
C PHE A 162 -35.29 0.45 -21.28
N ASP A 163 -35.65 -0.80 -20.97
CA ASP A 163 -36.70 -1.23 -20.06
C ASP A 163 -36.14 -1.81 -18.75
N GLU A 164 -34.89 -1.49 -18.40
CA GLU A 164 -34.26 -1.95 -17.16
C GLU A 164 -35.10 -1.57 -15.93
N ILE A 165 -35.19 -2.47 -14.94
CA ILE A 165 -35.91 -2.20 -13.69
C ILE A 165 -35.09 -1.18 -12.87
N VAL A 166 -35.72 -0.09 -12.46
CA VAL A 166 -35.06 0.88 -11.56
C VAL A 166 -35.15 0.38 -10.12
N ILE A 167 -34.01 0.21 -9.46
CA ILE A 167 -33.92 -0.06 -8.02
C ILE A 167 -33.54 1.24 -7.32
N ASN A 168 -34.53 1.91 -6.75
CA ASN A 168 -34.36 3.20 -6.11
C ASN A 168 -34.13 3.07 -4.60
N MET A 169 -33.02 3.63 -4.11
CA MET A 169 -32.55 3.41 -2.74
C MET A 169 -33.20 4.34 -1.69
N SER A 170 -34.15 5.20 -2.06
CA SER A 170 -34.71 6.26 -1.19
C SER A 170 -35.36 5.78 0.11
N ARG A 171 -35.81 4.52 0.19
CA ARG A 171 -36.38 3.93 1.41
C ARG A 171 -35.32 3.41 2.39
N MET A 172 -34.06 3.24 1.96
CA MET A 172 -32.91 2.90 2.80
C MET A 172 -32.17 4.17 3.23
N ASN A 173 -32.78 5.00 4.08
CA ASN A 173 -32.33 6.36 4.39
C ASN A 173 -32.02 6.60 5.88
N LYS A 174 -31.76 5.54 6.64
CA LYS A 174 -31.48 5.64 8.08
C LYS A 174 -30.01 5.90 8.35
N ILE A 175 -29.75 6.81 9.29
CA ILE A 175 -28.49 6.85 10.03
C ILE A 175 -28.56 5.76 11.09
N ILE A 176 -27.63 4.80 11.02
CA ILE A 176 -27.64 3.60 11.86
C ILE A 176 -26.93 3.87 13.18
N GLU A 177 -25.74 4.48 13.11
CA GLU A 177 -24.88 4.71 14.27
C GLU A 177 -23.92 5.88 13.99
N PHE A 178 -23.55 6.60 15.04
CA PHE A 178 -22.44 7.54 15.03
C PHE A 178 -21.66 7.42 16.33
N ASP A 179 -20.35 7.16 16.22
CA ASP A 179 -19.44 7.16 17.36
C ASP A 179 -18.77 8.53 17.45
N GLU A 180 -19.18 9.32 18.45
CA GLU A 180 -18.65 10.67 18.70
C GLU A 180 -17.18 10.67 19.11
N VAL A 181 -16.61 9.55 19.58
CA VAL A 181 -15.19 9.49 19.94
C VAL A 181 -14.33 9.31 18.70
N SER A 182 -14.68 8.33 17.86
CA SER A 182 -13.93 8.06 16.63
C SER A 182 -14.32 8.96 15.46
N GLY A 183 -15.49 9.60 15.50
CA GLY A 183 -16.06 10.37 14.39
C GLY A 183 -16.54 9.48 13.24
N ILE A 184 -16.94 8.23 13.51
CA ILE A 184 -17.35 7.29 12.46
C ILE A 184 -18.87 7.27 12.35
N LEU A 185 -19.38 7.52 11.13
CA LEU A 185 -20.78 7.43 10.78
C LEU A 185 -21.07 6.13 10.04
N VAL A 186 -22.09 5.39 10.48
CA VAL A 186 -22.69 4.30 9.72
C VAL A 186 -24.10 4.69 9.29
N ALA A 187 -24.36 4.65 7.98
CA ALA A 187 -25.64 5.03 7.39
C ALA A 187 -26.03 4.11 6.23
N GLU A 188 -27.33 4.03 5.96
CA GLU A 188 -27.86 3.38 4.76
C GLU A 188 -27.58 4.22 3.51
N ALA A 189 -27.39 3.54 2.37
CA ALA A 189 -26.94 4.14 1.11
C ALA A 189 -27.87 5.21 0.54
N GLY A 190 -29.17 5.16 0.85
CA GLY A 190 -30.17 6.15 0.42
C GLY A 190 -30.27 7.38 1.30
N THR A 191 -29.42 7.52 2.31
CA THR A 191 -29.38 8.73 3.15
C THR A 191 -28.93 9.93 2.31
N ILE A 192 -29.70 11.02 2.36
CA ILE A 192 -29.38 12.27 1.67
C ILE A 192 -28.15 12.92 2.33
N LEU A 193 -27.20 13.40 1.52
CA LEU A 193 -25.95 14.00 2.02
C LEU A 193 -26.21 15.16 3.00
N GLU A 194 -27.09 16.10 2.65
CA GLU A 194 -27.46 17.22 3.52
C GLU A 194 -28.05 16.76 4.86
N VAL A 195 -28.87 15.71 4.87
CA VAL A 195 -29.44 15.16 6.10
C VAL A 195 -28.34 14.58 7.00
N ALA A 196 -27.36 13.88 6.40
CA ALA A 196 -26.22 13.37 7.14
C ALA A 196 -25.33 14.50 7.70
N ASP A 197 -25.03 15.53 6.91
CA ASP A 197 -24.24 16.67 7.40
C ASP A 197 -24.97 17.43 8.52
N GLN A 198 -26.28 17.66 8.40
CA GLN A 198 -27.09 18.30 9.45
C GLN A 198 -27.11 17.48 10.74
N TYR A 199 -27.21 16.15 10.63
CA TYR A 199 -27.11 15.26 11.79
C TYR A 199 -25.73 15.38 12.46
N LEU A 200 -24.64 15.32 11.68
CA LEU A 200 -23.27 15.47 12.17
C LEU A 200 -23.02 16.88 12.76
N ALA A 201 -23.62 17.92 12.19
CA ALA A 201 -23.52 19.30 12.67
C ALA A 201 -24.00 19.41 14.12
N SER A 202 -25.11 18.75 14.46
CA SER A 202 -25.63 18.71 15.83
C SER A 202 -24.69 18.04 16.84
N LYS A 203 -23.69 17.29 16.35
CA LYS A 203 -22.67 16.57 17.11
C LYS A 203 -21.29 17.24 17.06
N GLY A 204 -21.14 18.35 16.35
CA GLY A 204 -19.84 19.00 16.17
C GLY A 204 -18.95 18.37 15.09
N TYR A 205 -19.54 17.68 14.11
CA TYR A 205 -18.84 17.04 13.00
C TYR A 205 -19.36 17.56 11.65
N ILE A 206 -18.66 17.21 10.58
CA ILE A 206 -19.05 17.43 9.18
C ILE A 206 -18.99 16.11 8.41
N PHE A 207 -19.76 16.00 7.34
CA PHE A 207 -19.51 14.97 6.33
C PHE A 207 -18.21 15.34 5.57
N PRO A 208 -17.31 14.37 5.22
CA PRO A 208 -16.02 14.68 4.58
C PRO A 208 -16.12 15.19 3.13
N LEU A 209 -17.32 15.23 2.57
CA LEU A 209 -17.65 15.61 1.20
C LEU A 209 -18.73 16.70 1.24
N ASP A 210 -18.61 17.71 0.38
CA ASP A 210 -19.68 18.68 0.12
C ASP A 210 -19.76 19.00 -1.38
N LEU A 211 -20.96 19.12 -1.91
CA LEU A 211 -21.22 19.33 -3.33
C LEU A 211 -22.57 20.01 -3.58
N GLY A 212 -22.74 20.68 -4.72
CA GLY A 212 -23.95 21.49 -5.01
C GLY A 212 -25.27 20.71 -4.96
N ALA A 213 -25.25 19.40 -5.23
CA ALA A 213 -26.42 18.53 -5.18
C ALA A 213 -26.76 17.95 -3.78
N LYS A 214 -26.15 18.46 -2.69
CA LYS A 214 -26.23 17.89 -1.33
C LYS A 214 -27.66 17.66 -0.81
N GLY A 215 -28.61 18.49 -1.25
CA GLY A 215 -30.03 18.38 -0.85
C GLY A 215 -30.79 17.20 -1.49
N SER A 216 -30.20 16.54 -2.50
CA SER A 216 -30.84 15.44 -3.22
C SER A 216 -29.93 14.22 -3.39
N CYS A 217 -28.61 14.39 -3.48
CA CYS A 217 -27.71 13.26 -3.67
C CYS A 217 -27.72 12.32 -2.45
N HIS A 218 -27.63 11.02 -2.71
CA HIS A 218 -27.58 10.01 -1.66
C HIS A 218 -26.13 9.54 -1.45
N ILE A 219 -25.76 9.20 -0.22
CA ILE A 219 -24.38 8.80 0.11
C ILE A 219 -23.90 7.60 -0.72
N GLY A 220 -24.75 6.60 -0.94
CA GLY A 220 -24.41 5.45 -1.79
C GLY A 220 -24.14 5.85 -3.25
N GLY A 221 -24.86 6.86 -3.75
CA GLY A 221 -24.59 7.45 -5.06
C GLY A 221 -23.24 8.16 -5.09
N ASN A 222 -22.94 8.97 -4.05
CA ASN A 222 -21.65 9.65 -3.92
C ASN A 222 -20.48 8.66 -3.94
N LEU A 223 -20.60 7.53 -3.22
CA LEU A 223 -19.59 6.47 -3.25
C LEU A 223 -19.52 5.78 -4.61
N ALA A 224 -20.66 5.40 -5.18
CA ALA A 224 -20.71 4.72 -6.48
C ALA A 224 -20.08 5.56 -7.59
N THR A 225 -20.13 6.89 -7.51
CA THR A 225 -19.49 7.80 -8.47
C THR A 225 -18.10 8.28 -8.03
N ASN A 226 -17.64 7.94 -6.82
CA ASN A 226 -16.47 8.55 -6.16
C ASN A 226 -16.50 10.09 -6.26
N ALA A 227 -17.60 10.70 -5.83
CA ALA A 227 -17.79 12.15 -5.87
C ALA A 227 -16.64 12.88 -5.15
N GLY A 228 -16.17 13.99 -5.75
CA GLY A 228 -15.05 14.79 -5.23
C GLY A 228 -15.51 16.02 -4.47
N GLY A 229 -15.85 17.10 -5.15
CA GLY A 229 -16.53 18.27 -4.57
C GLY A 229 -15.65 19.28 -3.83
N LEU A 230 -16.30 20.29 -3.23
CA LEU A 230 -15.72 21.59 -2.85
C LEU A 230 -14.63 21.53 -1.78
N ARG A 231 -14.50 20.39 -1.07
CA ARG A 231 -13.60 20.22 0.08
C ARG A 231 -12.64 19.03 -0.08
N LEU A 232 -12.54 18.47 -1.30
CA LEU A 232 -11.65 17.36 -1.59
C LEU A 232 -10.19 17.72 -1.28
N LEU A 233 -9.78 18.96 -1.52
CA LEU A 233 -8.44 19.48 -1.19
C LEU A 233 -8.01 19.18 0.25
N ARG A 234 -8.95 19.24 1.22
CA ARG A 234 -8.65 19.07 2.65
C ARG A 234 -8.91 17.68 3.18
N TYR A 235 -10.03 17.08 2.78
CA TYR A 235 -10.49 15.80 3.36
C TYR A 235 -10.23 14.60 2.45
N GLY A 236 -9.79 14.84 1.21
CA GLY A 236 -9.41 13.81 0.25
C GLY A 236 -10.59 13.06 -0.36
N SER A 237 -10.27 12.07 -1.20
CA SER A 237 -11.25 11.22 -1.89
C SER A 237 -12.02 10.31 -0.93
N LEU A 238 -13.24 9.93 -1.33
CA LEU A 238 -14.04 8.90 -0.68
C LEU A 238 -13.34 7.55 -0.57
N HIS A 239 -12.37 7.24 -1.45
CA HIS A 239 -11.50 6.06 -1.30
C HIS A 239 -10.72 6.05 0.03
N GLY A 240 -10.37 7.23 0.57
CA GLY A 240 -9.61 7.37 1.82
C GLY A 240 -10.47 7.56 3.07
N THR A 241 -11.63 8.20 2.94
CA THR A 241 -12.52 8.50 4.07
C THR A 241 -13.54 7.39 4.35
N THR A 242 -13.90 6.59 3.34
CA THR A 242 -14.74 5.40 3.54
C THR A 242 -13.94 4.33 4.27
N LEU A 243 -14.49 3.80 5.36
CA LEU A 243 -13.86 2.74 6.17
C LEU A 243 -14.36 1.35 5.80
N GLY A 244 -15.64 1.25 5.40
CA GLY A 244 -16.28 -0.01 5.03
C GLY A 244 -17.58 0.19 4.28
N ILE A 245 -18.06 -0.85 3.61
CA ILE A 245 -19.34 -0.86 2.89
C ILE A 245 -20.07 -2.19 3.14
N GLU A 246 -21.39 -2.14 3.05
CA GLU A 246 -22.20 -3.32 2.77
C GLU A 246 -22.75 -3.16 1.36
N ALA A 247 -22.66 -4.21 0.54
CA ALA A 247 -23.12 -4.18 -0.84
C ALA A 247 -23.76 -5.51 -1.23
N VAL A 248 -24.55 -5.51 -2.30
CA VAL A 248 -25.20 -6.71 -2.84
C VAL A 248 -24.78 -6.91 -4.29
N LEU A 249 -24.24 -8.08 -4.60
CA LEU A 249 -23.82 -8.48 -5.94
C LEU A 249 -25.02 -8.84 -6.82
N ALA A 250 -24.79 -8.95 -8.12
CA ALA A 250 -25.84 -9.25 -9.10
C ALA A 250 -26.60 -10.55 -8.81
N ASP A 251 -25.94 -11.59 -8.30
CA ASP A 251 -26.53 -12.88 -7.91
C ASP A 251 -27.33 -12.83 -6.58
N GLY A 252 -27.36 -11.66 -5.93
CA GLY A 252 -27.96 -11.43 -4.63
C GLY A 252 -27.04 -11.70 -3.44
N THR A 253 -25.77 -12.08 -3.65
CA THR A 253 -24.80 -12.29 -2.57
C THR A 253 -24.54 -10.97 -1.83
N ILE A 254 -24.65 -11.00 -0.50
CA ILE A 254 -24.34 -9.85 0.36
C ILE A 254 -22.83 -9.86 0.68
N VAL A 255 -22.16 -8.77 0.32
CA VAL A 255 -20.79 -8.45 0.72
C VAL A 255 -20.87 -7.61 1.98
N ASP A 256 -20.46 -8.20 3.11
CA ASP A 256 -20.40 -7.52 4.40
C ASP A 256 -18.93 -7.18 4.73
N ASP A 257 -18.51 -5.98 4.35
CA ASP A 257 -17.23 -5.37 4.73
C ASP A 257 -17.49 -4.02 5.40
N LEU A 258 -18.51 -3.96 6.28
CA LEU A 258 -18.94 -2.74 6.96
C LEU A 258 -18.01 -2.41 8.15
N CYS A 259 -16.71 -2.34 7.87
CA CYS A 259 -15.64 -2.07 8.81
C CYS A 259 -15.75 -0.65 9.42
N LYS A 260 -15.52 -0.55 10.73
CA LYS A 260 -15.45 0.72 11.49
C LYS A 260 -14.02 1.02 11.99
N LEU A 261 -13.01 0.37 11.42
CA LEU A 261 -11.62 0.55 11.83
C LEU A 261 -10.93 1.55 10.92
N ARG A 262 -10.19 2.49 11.51
CA ARG A 262 -9.37 3.44 10.74
C ARG A 262 -8.28 2.76 9.91
N LYS A 263 -7.81 1.59 10.37
CA LYS A 263 -6.80 0.75 9.72
C LYS A 263 -7.25 -0.71 9.77
N ASN A 264 -7.36 -1.36 8.62
CA ASN A 264 -7.64 -2.78 8.51
C ASN A 264 -6.92 -3.36 7.28
N ASN A 265 -5.82 -4.10 7.50
CA ASN A 265 -4.98 -4.67 6.45
C ASN A 265 -5.09 -6.20 6.36
N THR A 266 -6.27 -6.77 6.67
CA THR A 266 -6.51 -8.23 6.68
C THR A 266 -6.95 -8.76 5.32
N GLY A 267 -6.21 -8.44 4.25
CA GLY A 267 -6.51 -8.89 2.89
C GLY A 267 -6.62 -7.74 1.88
N TYR A 268 -7.30 -8.00 0.76
CA TYR A 268 -7.56 -6.98 -0.26
C TYR A 268 -8.60 -5.99 0.24
N ASP A 269 -8.40 -4.72 -0.11
CA ASP A 269 -9.34 -3.66 0.22
C ASP A 269 -10.52 -3.65 -0.76
N LEU A 270 -11.42 -4.64 -0.64
CA LEU A 270 -12.46 -4.93 -1.63
C LEU A 270 -13.48 -3.80 -1.78
N LYS A 271 -13.73 -3.00 -0.72
CA LYS A 271 -14.60 -1.82 -0.81
C LYS A 271 -14.16 -0.84 -1.90
N GLN A 272 -12.86 -0.78 -2.18
CA GLN A 272 -12.29 0.11 -3.20
C GLN A 272 -12.79 -0.20 -4.60
N LEU A 273 -13.19 -1.46 -4.87
CA LEU A 273 -13.73 -1.85 -6.16
C LEU A 273 -15.12 -1.25 -6.42
N PHE A 274 -15.91 -1.00 -5.37
CA PHE A 274 -17.28 -0.47 -5.48
C PHE A 274 -17.33 1.06 -5.53
N ILE A 275 -16.34 1.73 -4.92
CA ILE A 275 -16.21 3.17 -4.96
C ILE A 275 -15.79 3.58 -6.38
N GLY A 276 -16.62 4.36 -7.07
CA GLY A 276 -16.41 4.73 -8.48
C GLY A 276 -16.87 3.68 -9.50
N ALA A 277 -17.54 2.60 -9.10
CA ALA A 277 -18.01 1.56 -10.02
C ALA A 277 -19.40 1.82 -10.63
N GLU A 278 -20.07 2.89 -10.23
CA GLU A 278 -21.34 3.38 -10.80
C GLU A 278 -22.45 2.32 -10.81
N GLY A 279 -22.49 1.47 -9.78
CA GLY A 279 -23.48 0.40 -9.65
C GLY A 279 -23.28 -0.77 -10.60
N THR A 280 -22.19 -0.80 -11.37
CA THR A 280 -21.96 -1.85 -12.37
C THR A 280 -21.50 -3.17 -11.77
N ILE A 281 -21.01 -3.21 -10.54
CA ILE A 281 -20.52 -4.44 -9.90
C ILE A 281 -21.27 -4.78 -8.60
N GLY A 282 -22.47 -4.21 -8.43
CA GLY A 282 -23.29 -4.40 -7.24
C GLY A 282 -23.88 -3.10 -6.72
N ILE A 283 -24.81 -3.23 -5.77
CA ILE A 283 -25.55 -2.13 -5.16
C ILE A 283 -25.05 -1.94 -3.73
N ILE A 284 -24.47 -0.78 -3.43
CA ILE A 284 -24.09 -0.40 -2.06
C ILE A 284 -25.37 -0.17 -1.25
N THR A 285 -25.50 -0.84 -0.09
CA THR A 285 -26.67 -0.77 0.80
C THR A 285 -26.38 0.01 2.09
N LYS A 286 -25.16 -0.07 2.62
CA LYS A 286 -24.71 0.69 3.80
C LYS A 286 -23.27 1.14 3.63
N VAL A 287 -22.90 2.18 4.39
CA VAL A 287 -21.56 2.75 4.41
C VAL A 287 -21.11 3.02 5.84
N SER A 288 -19.82 2.82 6.10
CA SER A 288 -19.10 3.30 7.27
C SER A 288 -18.05 4.30 6.81
N ILE A 289 -18.11 5.55 7.32
CA ILE A 289 -17.29 6.66 6.83
C ILE A 289 -16.71 7.49 7.98
N GLN A 290 -15.47 7.92 7.83
CA GLN A 290 -14.78 8.82 8.76
C GLN A 290 -15.26 10.26 8.54
N CYS A 291 -15.87 10.84 9.56
CA CYS A 291 -16.34 12.23 9.58
C CYS A 291 -15.33 13.12 10.33
N PRO A 292 -14.82 14.19 9.71
CA PRO A 292 -14.00 15.19 10.38
C PRO A 292 -14.79 15.96 11.44
N GLN A 293 -14.08 16.46 12.45
CA GLN A 293 -14.65 17.43 13.37
C GLN A 293 -14.95 18.74 12.65
N ARG A 294 -16.07 19.37 13.02
CA ARG A 294 -16.43 20.69 12.51
C ARG A 294 -15.45 21.71 13.07
N SER A 295 -14.84 22.47 12.17
CA SER A 295 -13.85 23.49 12.55
C SER A 295 -14.51 24.61 13.37
N ALA A 296 -13.81 25.10 14.40
CA ALA A 296 -14.30 26.17 15.26
C ALA A 296 -14.20 27.54 14.57
N ALA A 297 -13.30 27.67 13.60
CA ALA A 297 -13.11 28.85 12.78
C ALA A 297 -13.24 28.47 11.29
N GLN A 298 -14.01 29.27 10.56
CA GLN A 298 -14.16 29.16 9.11
C GLN A 298 -14.13 30.57 8.52
N ASN A 299 -13.31 30.78 7.49
CA ASN A 299 -13.20 32.05 6.79
C ASN A 299 -13.37 31.81 5.29
N VAL A 300 -14.01 32.75 4.59
CA VAL A 300 -14.13 32.71 3.12
C VAL A 300 -13.77 34.07 2.56
N ALA A 301 -12.83 34.07 1.61
CA ALA A 301 -12.45 35.23 0.85
C ALA A 301 -12.67 35.00 -0.65
N LEU A 302 -13.01 36.07 -1.37
CA LEU A 302 -13.10 36.09 -2.83
C LEU A 302 -12.15 37.15 -3.37
N PHE A 303 -11.33 36.78 -4.34
CA PHE A 303 -10.31 37.64 -4.96
C PHE A 303 -10.56 37.86 -6.44
N GLY A 304 -10.30 39.08 -6.90
CA GLY A 304 -10.17 39.43 -8.31
C GLY A 304 -8.72 39.32 -8.79
N ILE A 305 -8.51 38.64 -9.90
CA ILE A 305 -7.18 38.28 -10.42
C ILE A 305 -7.08 38.64 -11.91
N GLU A 306 -5.98 39.30 -12.29
CA GLU A 306 -5.78 39.83 -13.65
C GLU A 306 -5.35 38.78 -14.69
N SER A 307 -4.79 37.64 -14.27
CA SER A 307 -4.37 36.58 -15.20
C SER A 307 -4.35 35.19 -14.57
N TYR A 308 -4.34 34.15 -15.40
CA TYR A 308 -4.26 32.77 -14.93
C TYR A 308 -2.93 32.44 -14.23
N GLU A 309 -1.83 33.07 -14.67
CA GLU A 309 -0.52 32.95 -14.03
C GLU A 309 -0.53 33.51 -12.62
N LEU A 310 -1.23 34.64 -12.40
CA LEU A 310 -1.41 35.21 -11.07
C LEU A 310 -2.32 34.33 -10.20
N ALA A 311 -3.34 33.69 -10.77
CA ALA A 311 -4.16 32.70 -10.04
C ALA A 311 -3.31 31.50 -9.56
N GLN A 312 -2.38 31.03 -10.39
CA GLN A 312 -1.41 29.99 -10.00
C GLN A 312 -0.46 30.45 -8.89
N GLN A 313 0.00 31.71 -8.95
CA GLN A 313 0.81 32.29 -7.89
C GLN A 313 0.01 32.41 -6.59
N ALA A 314 -1.23 32.92 -6.63
CA ALA A 314 -2.13 32.99 -5.48
C ALA A 314 -2.35 31.61 -4.85
N PHE A 315 -2.55 30.56 -5.65
CA PHE A 315 -2.66 29.19 -5.13
C PHE A 315 -1.38 28.69 -4.47
N ARG A 316 -0.21 28.99 -5.06
CA ARG A 316 1.09 28.62 -4.47
C ARG A 316 1.31 29.34 -3.13
N GLU A 317 1.05 30.64 -3.06
CA GLU A 317 1.17 31.41 -1.83
C GLU A 317 0.17 30.95 -0.77
N ALA A 318 -1.09 30.66 -1.15
CA ALA A 318 -2.10 30.12 -0.24
C ALA A 318 -1.65 28.81 0.40
N LYS A 319 -1.07 27.88 -0.38
CA LYS A 319 -0.50 26.64 0.16
C LYS A 319 0.68 26.87 1.10
N GLY A 320 1.56 27.82 0.78
CA GLY A 320 2.73 28.12 1.58
C GLY A 320 2.41 28.81 2.91
N GLN A 321 1.42 29.71 2.91
CA GLN A 321 1.15 30.61 4.03
C GLN A 321 -0.05 30.16 4.89
N LEU A 322 -1.12 29.65 4.26
CA LEU A 322 -2.29 29.13 4.99
C LEU A 322 -2.06 27.68 5.41
N GLY A 323 -1.35 26.90 4.60
CA GLY A 323 -0.94 25.54 4.96
C GLY A 323 -2.11 24.63 5.31
N GLU A 324 -2.11 24.11 6.54
CA GLU A 324 -3.05 23.10 7.00
C GLU A 324 -4.48 23.59 7.19
N ILE A 325 -4.72 24.91 7.28
CA ILE A 325 -6.07 25.44 7.46
C ILE A 325 -6.81 25.64 6.13
N LEU A 326 -6.12 25.59 4.98
CA LEU A 326 -6.75 25.72 3.67
C LEU A 326 -7.75 24.57 3.45
N SER A 327 -9.02 24.91 3.12
CA SER A 327 -10.08 23.92 2.91
C SER A 327 -10.70 23.93 1.51
N ALA A 328 -10.64 25.05 0.80
CA ALA A 328 -11.02 25.14 -0.61
C ALA A 328 -10.19 26.20 -1.36
N PHE A 329 -9.97 25.96 -2.65
CA PHE A 329 -9.41 26.95 -3.57
C PHE A 329 -10.05 26.75 -4.95
N GLU A 330 -11.00 27.62 -5.28
CA GLU A 330 -11.85 27.53 -6.46
C GLU A 330 -11.51 28.63 -7.46
N LEU A 331 -11.33 28.27 -8.73
CA LEU A 331 -11.12 29.20 -9.84
C LEU A 331 -12.44 29.42 -10.60
N MET A 332 -12.72 30.66 -10.97
CA MET A 332 -13.86 31.04 -11.82
C MET A 332 -13.42 32.13 -12.80
N ASP A 333 -13.87 32.06 -14.05
CA ASP A 333 -13.61 33.09 -15.06
C ASP A 333 -14.66 34.22 -15.04
N GLU A 334 -14.37 35.35 -15.70
CA GLU A 334 -15.31 36.47 -15.86
C GLU A 334 -16.65 36.02 -16.46
N GLY A 335 -16.59 35.15 -17.47
CA GLY A 335 -17.78 34.66 -18.17
C GLY A 335 -18.75 33.96 -17.23
N SER A 336 -18.26 33.05 -16.39
CA SER A 336 -19.08 32.34 -15.41
C SER A 336 -19.68 33.27 -14.37
N GLN A 337 -18.92 34.25 -13.86
CA GLN A 337 -19.43 35.24 -12.91
C GLN A 337 -20.50 36.14 -13.53
N GLN A 338 -20.30 36.56 -14.78
CA GLN A 338 -21.30 37.32 -15.52
C GLN A 338 -22.62 36.53 -15.66
N LEU A 339 -22.54 35.24 -16.00
CA LEU A 339 -23.74 34.40 -16.12
C LEU A 339 -24.50 34.29 -14.80
N VAL A 340 -23.80 34.08 -13.68
CA VAL A 340 -24.44 34.02 -12.35
C VAL A 340 -25.13 35.34 -12.03
N ARG A 341 -24.47 36.47 -12.28
CA ARG A 341 -25.08 37.80 -12.08
C ARG A 341 -26.34 37.98 -12.91
N ASP A 342 -26.28 37.65 -14.19
CA ASP A 342 -27.35 37.91 -15.14
C ASP A 342 -28.59 37.03 -14.86
N VAL A 343 -28.38 35.81 -14.37
CA VAL A 343 -29.47 34.89 -13.98
C VAL A 343 -30.06 35.22 -12.59
N THR A 344 -29.21 35.50 -11.61
CA THR A 344 -29.66 35.68 -10.21
C THR A 344 -30.09 37.12 -9.90
N GLY A 345 -29.56 38.10 -10.65
CA GLY A 345 -29.70 39.53 -10.33
C GLY A 345 -28.91 39.96 -9.08
N ASN A 346 -28.04 39.11 -8.54
CA ASN A 346 -27.25 39.41 -7.35
C ASN A 346 -26.24 40.53 -7.62
N LYS A 347 -26.00 41.39 -6.61
CA LYS A 347 -24.94 42.40 -6.67
C LYS A 347 -23.57 41.70 -6.61
N SER A 348 -22.68 42.02 -7.55
CA SER A 348 -21.29 41.54 -7.56
C SER A 348 -20.62 41.78 -6.20
N PRO A 349 -19.84 40.81 -5.66
CA PRO A 349 -19.12 40.98 -4.40
C PRO A 349 -17.97 42.00 -4.50
N LEU A 350 -17.38 42.14 -5.69
CA LEU A 350 -16.32 43.12 -5.99
C LEU A 350 -16.87 44.25 -6.87
N GLU A 351 -16.30 45.45 -6.74
CA GLU A 351 -16.76 46.65 -7.46
C GLU A 351 -16.37 46.63 -8.94
N GLU A 352 -15.14 46.22 -9.23
CA GLU A 352 -14.61 46.10 -10.59
C GLU A 352 -14.81 44.67 -11.15
N LYS A 353 -14.53 44.51 -12.44
CA LYS A 353 -14.56 43.21 -13.12
C LYS A 353 -13.13 42.74 -13.36
N TYR A 354 -12.90 41.47 -13.07
CA TYR A 354 -11.62 40.80 -13.29
C TYR A 354 -11.76 39.64 -14.27
N PRO A 355 -10.71 39.32 -15.06
CA PRO A 355 -10.69 38.14 -15.92
C PRO A 355 -10.87 36.83 -15.16
N PHE A 356 -10.34 36.75 -13.94
CA PHE A 356 -10.43 35.58 -13.08
C PHE A 356 -10.82 35.96 -11.65
N TYR A 357 -11.43 35.00 -10.96
CA TYR A 357 -11.79 35.07 -9.55
C TYR A 357 -11.32 33.81 -8.83
N CYS A 358 -10.79 33.98 -7.63
CA CYS A 358 -10.43 32.87 -6.75
C CYS A 358 -11.24 32.94 -5.46
N LEU A 359 -11.96 31.88 -5.11
CA LEU A 359 -12.59 31.73 -3.80
C LEU A 359 -11.71 30.82 -2.93
N ILE A 360 -11.32 31.33 -1.77
CA ILE A 360 -10.53 30.60 -0.77
C ILE A 360 -11.39 30.38 0.47
N GLU A 361 -11.39 29.15 0.99
CA GLU A 361 -11.93 28.83 2.30
C GLU A 361 -10.81 28.34 3.22
N THR A 362 -10.80 28.80 4.47
CA THR A 362 -10.02 28.20 5.54
C THR A 362 -10.92 27.62 6.62
N SER A 363 -10.48 26.51 7.22
CA SER A 363 -11.14 25.80 8.30
C SER A 363 -10.08 25.33 9.32
N GLY A 364 -10.14 25.88 10.53
CA GLY A 364 -9.17 25.62 11.57
C GLY A 364 -9.77 25.59 12.99
N SER A 365 -8.89 25.28 13.94
CA SER A 365 -9.28 25.03 15.33
C SER A 365 -9.22 26.29 16.22
N ASN A 366 -8.57 27.35 15.75
CA ASN A 366 -8.39 28.59 16.52
C ASN A 366 -8.59 29.80 15.60
N ALA A 367 -9.62 30.60 15.90
CA ALA A 367 -9.98 31.75 15.07
C ALA A 367 -8.91 32.85 15.03
N GLU A 368 -8.14 33.04 16.10
CA GLU A 368 -7.09 34.07 16.16
C GLU A 368 -5.91 33.69 15.26
N HIS A 369 -5.42 32.46 15.35
CA HIS A 369 -4.33 31.97 14.48
C HIS A 369 -4.75 31.94 13.01
N ASP A 370 -5.98 31.51 12.73
CA ASP A 370 -6.50 31.47 11.37
C ASP A 370 -6.62 32.88 10.77
N ALA A 371 -7.07 33.85 11.58
CA ALA A 371 -7.15 35.25 11.18
C ALA A 371 -5.77 35.87 10.95
N GLU A 372 -4.78 35.60 11.81
CA GLU A 372 -3.40 36.07 11.64
C GLU A 372 -2.76 35.53 10.35
N LYS A 373 -2.92 34.23 10.08
CA LYS A 373 -2.46 33.60 8.83
C LYS A 373 -3.14 34.22 7.61
N LEU A 374 -4.47 34.38 7.67
CA LEU A 374 -5.23 34.94 6.57
C LEU A 374 -4.88 36.39 6.31
N GLN A 375 -4.73 37.20 7.36
CA GLN A 375 -4.31 38.60 7.24
C GLN A 375 -2.91 38.71 6.63
N SER A 376 -1.94 37.91 7.11
CA SER A 376 -0.58 37.92 6.57
C SER A 376 -0.55 37.51 5.10
N PHE A 377 -1.33 36.49 4.74
CA PHE A 377 -1.51 36.06 3.35
C PHE A 377 -2.12 37.17 2.48
N LEU A 378 -3.20 37.81 2.94
CA LEU A 378 -3.87 38.90 2.23
C LEU A 378 -2.93 40.09 2.00
N GLU A 379 -2.22 40.52 3.04
CA GLU A 379 -1.24 41.62 2.93
C GLU A 379 -0.16 41.28 1.90
N ASP A 380 0.41 40.08 1.95
CA ASP A 380 1.47 39.66 1.04
C ASP A 380 1.02 39.56 -0.42
N VAL A 381 -0.14 38.95 -0.71
CA VAL A 381 -0.62 38.79 -2.10
C VAL A 381 -1.10 40.11 -2.71
N MET A 382 -1.60 41.04 -1.88
CA MET A 382 -1.95 42.39 -2.32
C MET A 382 -0.69 43.23 -2.57
N ASP A 383 0.28 43.22 -1.66
CA ASP A 383 1.53 43.98 -1.78
C ASP A 383 2.37 43.54 -2.99
N LYS A 384 2.35 42.23 -3.31
CA LYS A 384 3.00 41.67 -4.49
C LYS A 384 2.23 41.93 -5.80
N GLY A 385 1.01 42.48 -5.72
CA GLY A 385 0.13 42.66 -6.88
C GLY A 385 -0.33 41.35 -7.52
N ILE A 386 -0.37 40.26 -6.75
CA ILE A 386 -0.89 38.95 -7.19
C ILE A 386 -2.43 39.00 -7.21
N VAL A 387 -3.02 39.65 -6.20
CA VAL A 387 -4.46 39.92 -6.12
C VAL A 387 -4.69 41.40 -6.39
N ALA A 388 -5.68 41.71 -7.24
CA ALA A 388 -6.03 43.09 -7.59
C ALA A 388 -7.04 43.70 -6.60
N ASP A 389 -8.04 42.92 -6.19
CA ASP A 389 -9.05 43.29 -5.20
C ASP A 389 -9.55 42.04 -4.46
N GLY A 390 -10.11 42.22 -3.27
CA GLY A 390 -10.57 41.12 -2.44
C GLY A 390 -11.60 41.50 -1.41
N THR A 391 -12.51 40.57 -1.11
CA THR A 391 -13.47 40.70 -0.02
C THR A 391 -13.40 39.48 0.89
N LEU A 392 -13.48 39.72 2.20
CA LEU A 392 -13.52 38.71 3.25
C LEU A 392 -14.90 38.71 3.89
N ALA A 393 -15.51 37.53 4.04
CA ALA A 393 -16.78 37.42 4.75
C ALA A 393 -16.62 37.64 6.26
N GLU A 394 -17.44 38.52 6.83
CA GLU A 394 -17.46 38.87 8.26
C GLU A 394 -18.40 37.98 9.09
N ASN A 395 -19.30 37.24 8.42
CA ASN A 395 -20.29 36.38 9.08
C ASN A 395 -20.79 35.25 8.18
N GLU A 396 -21.51 34.29 8.75
CA GLU A 396 -22.05 33.12 8.04
C GLU A 396 -22.96 33.46 6.85
N THR A 397 -23.72 34.55 6.92
CA THR A 397 -24.59 34.98 5.81
C THR A 397 -23.75 35.39 4.61
N GLN A 398 -22.67 36.14 4.85
CA GLN A 398 -21.73 36.52 3.79
C GLN A 398 -20.94 35.32 3.27
N ILE A 399 -20.53 34.38 4.13
CA ILE A 399 -19.89 33.11 3.70
C ILE A 399 -20.77 32.39 2.69
N LYS A 400 -22.06 32.19 3.02
CA LYS A 400 -23.03 31.54 2.12
C LYS A 400 -23.23 32.35 0.84
N SER A 401 -23.28 33.68 0.94
CA SER A 401 -23.43 34.57 -0.21
C SER A 401 -22.25 34.44 -1.17
N LEU A 402 -21.01 34.37 -0.68
CA LEU A 402 -19.83 34.19 -1.53
C LEU A 402 -19.81 32.81 -2.19
N TRP A 403 -20.09 31.74 -1.43
CA TRP A 403 -20.19 30.39 -1.99
C TRP A 403 -21.26 30.27 -3.08
N THR A 404 -22.37 31.01 -2.97
CA THR A 404 -23.43 31.03 -4.00
C THR A 404 -22.91 31.46 -5.37
N TRP A 405 -21.88 32.32 -5.44
CA TRP A 405 -21.27 32.72 -6.73
C TRP A 405 -20.50 31.59 -7.41
N ARG A 406 -19.99 30.63 -6.64
CA ARG A 406 -19.32 29.42 -7.16
C ARG A 406 -20.29 28.27 -7.40
N GLU A 407 -21.18 27.99 -6.45
CA GLU A 407 -22.16 26.89 -6.55
C GLU A 407 -23.24 27.18 -7.61
N GLY A 408 -23.61 28.46 -7.81
CA GLY A 408 -24.65 28.87 -8.76
C GLY A 408 -24.27 28.81 -10.24
N ILE A 409 -22.98 28.61 -10.59
CA ILE A 409 -22.51 28.62 -11.99
C ILE A 409 -23.19 27.51 -12.80
N THR A 410 -23.29 26.30 -12.25
CA THR A 410 -23.88 25.16 -12.96
C THR A 410 -25.35 25.37 -13.28
N GLU A 411 -26.11 25.98 -12.36
CA GLU A 411 -27.52 26.34 -12.56
C GLU A 411 -27.64 27.47 -13.59
N ALA A 412 -26.86 28.54 -13.45
CA ALA A 412 -26.86 29.67 -14.38
C ALA A 412 -26.61 29.22 -15.83
N LEU A 413 -25.69 28.26 -16.03
CA LEU A 413 -25.44 27.66 -17.34
C LEU A 413 -26.66 26.96 -17.95
N GLY A 414 -27.49 26.32 -17.12
CA GLY A 414 -28.71 25.64 -17.57
C GLY A 414 -29.80 26.58 -18.09
N HIS A 415 -29.83 27.84 -17.62
CA HIS A 415 -30.80 28.84 -18.07
C HIS A 415 -30.58 29.32 -19.51
N LEU A 416 -29.41 29.04 -20.10
CA LEU A 416 -29.06 29.47 -21.46
C LEU A 416 -29.51 28.50 -22.56
N GLY A 417 -29.96 27.28 -22.19
CA GLY A 417 -30.38 26.24 -23.13
C GLY A 417 -29.62 24.93 -22.93
N GLY A 418 -29.06 24.39 -24.01
CA GLY A 418 -28.21 23.20 -23.97
C GLY A 418 -26.82 23.52 -23.39
N VAL A 419 -26.19 22.56 -22.72
CA VAL A 419 -24.83 22.74 -22.22
C VAL A 419 -24.02 21.47 -22.48
N TYR A 420 -22.93 21.60 -23.23
CA TYR A 420 -21.90 20.56 -23.33
C TYR A 420 -20.97 20.70 -22.13
N LYS A 421 -21.00 19.70 -21.25
CA LYS A 421 -20.28 19.70 -19.98
C LYS A 421 -19.11 18.74 -20.05
N TYR A 422 -17.90 19.27 -19.85
CA TYR A 422 -16.68 18.49 -19.70
C TYR A 422 -16.13 18.71 -18.30
N ASP A 423 -15.86 17.60 -17.63
CA ASP A 423 -15.36 17.56 -16.26
C ASP A 423 -14.05 16.79 -16.31
N VAL A 424 -12.92 17.48 -16.13
CA VAL A 424 -11.61 16.96 -16.55
C VAL A 424 -10.54 17.21 -15.51
N SER A 425 -9.52 16.35 -15.48
CA SER A 425 -8.30 16.59 -14.71
C SER A 425 -7.12 16.72 -15.66
N ILE A 426 -6.41 17.84 -15.60
CA ILE A 426 -5.30 18.17 -16.51
C ILE A 426 -4.21 18.91 -15.72
N PRO A 427 -2.95 18.97 -16.20
CA PRO A 427 -1.89 19.66 -15.49
C PRO A 427 -2.25 21.11 -15.15
N LEU A 428 -2.08 21.51 -13.88
CA LEU A 428 -2.45 22.86 -13.41
C LEU A 428 -1.86 23.99 -14.26
N LYS A 429 -0.64 23.83 -14.77
CA LYS A 429 0.01 24.84 -15.61
C LYS A 429 -0.82 25.23 -16.84
N GLU A 430 -1.59 24.30 -17.38
CA GLU A 430 -2.36 24.44 -18.62
C GLU A 430 -3.87 24.36 -18.40
N LEU A 431 -4.34 24.36 -17.13
CA LEU A 431 -5.76 24.14 -16.80
C LEU A 431 -6.67 25.06 -17.62
N TYR A 432 -6.40 26.36 -17.65
CA TYR A 432 -7.26 27.31 -18.33
C TYR A 432 -7.00 27.42 -19.84
N GLN A 433 -5.83 27.00 -20.34
CA GLN A 433 -5.51 26.99 -21.77
C GLN A 433 -6.55 26.21 -22.58
N MET A 434 -7.10 25.13 -22.00
CA MET A 434 -8.18 24.35 -22.60
C MET A 434 -9.40 25.20 -22.96
N VAL A 435 -9.77 26.13 -22.08
CA VAL A 435 -10.94 27.00 -22.26
C VAL A 435 -10.71 27.96 -23.41
N GLU A 436 -9.51 28.54 -23.47
CA GLU A 436 -9.11 29.45 -24.55
C GLU A 436 -9.07 28.74 -25.90
N ASP A 437 -8.46 27.56 -25.96
CA ASP A 437 -8.33 26.76 -27.19
C ASP A 437 -9.70 26.32 -27.71
N VAL A 438 -10.59 25.87 -26.82
CA VAL A 438 -11.97 25.49 -27.18
C VAL A 438 -12.76 26.72 -27.64
N LYS A 439 -12.62 27.86 -26.96
CA LYS A 439 -13.29 29.11 -27.35
C LYS A 439 -12.83 29.57 -28.73
N ALA A 440 -11.53 29.61 -28.98
CA ALA A 440 -10.95 29.98 -30.27
C ALA A 440 -11.41 29.03 -31.39
N ARG A 441 -11.49 27.73 -31.11
CA ARG A 441 -11.96 26.72 -32.07
C ARG A 441 -13.44 26.90 -32.43
N VAL A 442 -14.30 27.14 -31.44
CA VAL A 442 -15.73 27.39 -31.66
C VAL A 442 -15.95 28.69 -32.44
N ASP A 443 -15.19 29.73 -32.13
CA ASP A 443 -15.24 31.02 -32.83
C ASP A 443 -14.77 30.89 -34.29
N ALA A 444 -13.64 30.20 -34.53
CA ALA A 444 -13.13 29.94 -35.88
C ALA A 444 -14.11 29.11 -36.74
N ALA A 445 -14.97 28.29 -36.11
CA ALA A 445 -16.04 27.55 -36.78
C ALA A 445 -17.29 28.41 -37.08
N GLY A 446 -17.31 29.68 -36.66
CA GLY A 446 -18.43 30.60 -36.84
C GLY A 446 -19.66 30.18 -36.03
N LEU A 447 -19.47 29.58 -34.85
CA LEU A 447 -20.56 29.04 -34.02
C LEU A 447 -20.87 29.88 -32.78
N LEU A 448 -20.02 30.86 -32.43
CA LEU A 448 -20.17 31.73 -31.26
C LEU A 448 -20.82 33.07 -31.62
N GLY A 449 -21.87 33.46 -30.89
CA GLY A 449 -22.50 34.77 -31.08
C GLY A 449 -23.88 34.97 -30.42
N ASP A 450 -24.40 36.19 -30.54
CA ASP A 450 -25.60 36.65 -29.82
C ASP A 450 -26.93 36.45 -30.58
N THR A 451 -26.90 35.99 -31.83
CA THR A 451 -28.10 35.72 -32.64
C THR A 451 -28.41 34.22 -32.74
N ASP A 452 -29.61 33.86 -33.22
CA ASP A 452 -30.04 32.46 -33.40
C ASP A 452 -29.27 31.67 -34.46
N GLU A 453 -28.51 32.36 -35.32
CA GLU A 453 -27.62 31.75 -36.32
C GLU A 453 -26.44 31.04 -35.66
N PHE A 454 -25.93 31.62 -34.57
CA PHE A 454 -24.83 31.10 -33.77
C PHE A 454 -25.37 30.21 -32.64
N PRO A 455 -25.13 28.90 -32.65
CA PRO A 455 -25.69 28.03 -31.62
C PRO A 455 -25.05 28.25 -30.24
N VAL A 456 -23.76 28.62 -30.15
CA VAL A 456 -23.02 28.78 -28.90
C VAL A 456 -23.17 30.21 -28.34
N ARG A 457 -23.50 30.29 -27.05
CA ARG A 457 -23.64 31.55 -26.30
C ARG A 457 -22.42 31.87 -25.44
N ALA A 458 -21.80 30.85 -24.84
CA ALA A 458 -20.67 31.03 -23.95
C ALA A 458 -19.78 29.79 -23.90
N VAL A 459 -18.48 30.00 -23.77
CA VAL A 459 -17.49 29.00 -23.39
C VAL A 459 -16.87 29.48 -22.09
N VAL A 460 -17.05 28.73 -21.01
CA VAL A 460 -16.59 29.12 -19.67
C VAL A 460 -15.82 27.99 -19.00
N GLY A 461 -14.87 28.37 -18.15
CA GLY A 461 -14.08 27.49 -17.31
C GLY A 461 -14.09 27.92 -15.86
N TYR A 462 -14.36 26.98 -14.98
CA TYR A 462 -14.31 27.15 -13.53
C TYR A 462 -14.04 25.79 -12.88
N GLY A 463 -13.67 25.74 -11.61
CA GLY A 463 -13.55 24.48 -10.89
C GLY A 463 -12.56 24.50 -9.75
N HIS A 464 -12.20 23.29 -9.35
CA HIS A 464 -11.35 22.99 -8.21
C HIS A 464 -9.87 23.10 -8.64
N MET A 465 -9.29 24.29 -8.48
CA MET A 465 -7.87 24.48 -8.79
C MET A 465 -6.98 23.76 -7.76
N GLY A 466 -7.50 23.51 -6.55
CA GLY A 466 -6.82 22.76 -5.50
C GLY A 466 -6.39 21.34 -5.88
N ASP A 467 -7.18 20.65 -6.70
CA ASP A 467 -7.00 19.24 -7.09
C ASP A 467 -6.88 19.04 -8.61
N ALA A 468 -6.67 20.15 -9.34
CA ALA A 468 -6.48 20.19 -10.78
C ALA A 468 -7.70 19.70 -11.60
N ASN A 469 -8.92 19.99 -11.13
CA ASN A 469 -10.15 19.71 -11.85
C ASN A 469 -10.79 20.97 -12.48
N LEU A 470 -11.00 20.92 -13.79
CA LEU A 470 -11.70 21.95 -14.56
C LEU A 470 -13.09 21.46 -15.01
N HIS A 471 -14.09 22.31 -14.82
CA HIS A 471 -15.39 22.21 -15.47
C HIS A 471 -15.44 23.14 -16.70
N LEU A 472 -15.09 22.60 -17.86
CA LEU A 472 -15.28 23.28 -19.14
C LEU A 472 -16.76 23.15 -19.57
N ASN A 473 -17.43 24.27 -19.79
CA ASN A 473 -18.82 24.29 -20.23
C ASN A 473 -18.98 25.13 -21.50
N VAL A 474 -19.58 24.52 -22.53
CA VAL A 474 -19.98 25.21 -23.76
C VAL A 474 -21.50 25.29 -23.78
N SER A 475 -22.02 26.48 -23.49
CA SER A 475 -23.45 26.75 -23.42
C SER A 475 -24.00 27.12 -24.79
N THR A 476 -25.15 26.55 -25.16
CA THR A 476 -25.79 26.70 -26.45
C THR A 476 -27.27 27.00 -26.29
N ARG A 477 -27.89 27.67 -27.28
CA ARG A 477 -29.34 27.92 -27.28
C ARG A 477 -30.17 26.63 -27.31
N ARG A 478 -29.61 25.61 -27.95
CA ARG A 478 -30.11 24.23 -28.10
C ARG A 478 -28.92 23.32 -28.40
N PHE A 479 -29.03 22.03 -28.12
CA PHE A 479 -28.04 21.07 -28.60
C PHE A 479 -28.00 21.12 -30.15
N ASP A 480 -26.80 21.19 -30.73
CA ASP A 480 -26.57 21.39 -32.16
C ASP A 480 -25.41 20.50 -32.61
N GLU A 481 -25.66 19.66 -33.62
CA GLU A 481 -24.69 18.67 -34.11
C GLU A 481 -23.40 19.33 -34.63
N ARG A 482 -23.48 20.57 -35.14
CA ARG A 482 -22.31 21.33 -35.61
C ARG A 482 -21.36 21.63 -34.45
N VAL A 483 -21.91 21.96 -33.28
CA VAL A 483 -21.13 22.23 -32.06
C VAL A 483 -20.49 20.93 -31.57
N GLU A 484 -21.27 19.84 -31.50
CA GLU A 484 -20.77 18.54 -31.06
C GLU A 484 -19.60 18.05 -31.92
N LYS A 485 -19.67 18.18 -33.25
CA LYS A 485 -18.57 17.82 -34.17
C LYS A 485 -17.32 18.67 -33.99
N VAL A 486 -17.47 19.93 -33.57
CA VAL A 486 -16.34 20.81 -33.29
C VAL A 486 -15.67 20.42 -31.97
N LEU A 487 -16.45 20.04 -30.96
CA LEU A 487 -15.96 19.72 -29.63
C LEU A 487 -15.44 18.27 -29.50
N GLU A 488 -16.10 17.30 -30.13
CA GLU A 488 -15.78 15.88 -30.01
C GLU A 488 -15.30 15.31 -31.35
N PRO A 489 -14.11 14.67 -31.41
CA PRO A 489 -13.27 14.22 -30.30
C PRO A 489 -12.24 15.24 -29.78
N TYR A 490 -12.16 16.45 -30.34
CA TYR A 490 -11.10 17.43 -30.07
C TYR A 490 -10.80 17.63 -28.57
N VAL A 491 -11.83 17.83 -27.75
CA VAL A 491 -11.69 18.00 -26.30
C VAL A 491 -11.02 16.78 -25.65
N TYR A 492 -11.39 15.56 -26.04
CA TYR A 492 -10.80 14.34 -25.50
C TYR A 492 -9.37 14.11 -25.99
N GLU A 493 -9.07 14.48 -27.23
CA GLU A 493 -7.70 14.45 -27.79
C GLU A 493 -6.78 15.42 -27.05
N TRP A 494 -7.24 16.65 -26.83
CA TRP A 494 -6.51 17.68 -26.09
C TRP A 494 -6.13 17.21 -24.67
N ILE A 495 -7.05 16.50 -24.00
CA ILE A 495 -6.83 15.90 -22.67
C ILE A 495 -5.81 14.75 -22.75
N ALA A 496 -5.94 13.87 -23.75
CA ALA A 496 -5.08 12.70 -23.90
C ALA A 496 -3.61 13.09 -24.18
N GLU A 497 -3.38 14.13 -24.98
CA GLU A 497 -2.03 14.69 -25.23
C GLU A 497 -1.31 15.09 -23.95
N ARG A 498 -2.07 15.50 -22.93
CA ARG A 498 -1.57 15.94 -21.61
C ARG A 498 -1.66 14.85 -20.54
N GLN A 499 -1.97 13.62 -20.94
CA GLN A 499 -2.15 12.47 -20.04
C GLN A 499 -3.20 12.74 -18.94
N GLY A 500 -4.22 13.53 -19.27
CA GLY A 500 -5.28 13.91 -18.34
C GLY A 500 -6.43 12.90 -18.24
N SER A 501 -7.37 13.19 -17.35
CA SER A 501 -8.63 12.45 -17.18
C SER A 501 -9.79 13.14 -17.90
N ILE A 502 -10.53 12.40 -18.74
CA ILE A 502 -11.78 12.86 -19.36
C ILE A 502 -12.98 12.91 -18.40
N SER A 503 -12.81 12.37 -17.19
CA SER A 503 -13.76 12.50 -16.10
C SER A 503 -13.02 12.57 -14.77
N ALA A 504 -13.02 13.74 -14.14
CA ALA A 504 -12.43 13.91 -12.83
C ALA A 504 -13.34 13.32 -11.74
N GLU A 505 -14.63 13.69 -11.76
CA GLU A 505 -15.56 13.40 -10.65
C GLU A 505 -16.89 12.81 -11.12
N HIS A 506 -17.41 13.21 -12.28
CA HIS A 506 -18.79 12.84 -12.69
C HIS A 506 -18.97 11.38 -13.12
N GLY A 507 -17.89 10.61 -13.25
CA GLY A 507 -17.90 9.24 -13.76
C GLY A 507 -18.00 9.11 -15.28
N LEU A 508 -18.20 7.89 -15.76
CA LEU A 508 -18.27 7.56 -17.17
C LEU A 508 -19.71 7.47 -17.68
N GLY A 509 -20.58 6.79 -16.94
CA GLY A 509 -21.95 6.48 -17.30
C GLY A 509 -22.12 5.96 -18.73
N LEU A 510 -23.26 6.30 -19.31
CA LEU A 510 -23.51 6.07 -20.74
C LEU A 510 -22.68 7.02 -21.61
N MET A 511 -22.57 8.29 -21.16
CA MET A 511 -22.05 9.40 -21.96
C MET A 511 -20.60 9.21 -22.39
N LYS A 512 -19.71 8.81 -21.47
CA LYS A 512 -18.26 8.81 -21.69
C LYS A 512 -17.67 7.41 -21.88
N LYS A 513 -18.47 6.34 -21.78
CA LYS A 513 -18.01 4.94 -21.94
C LYS A 513 -17.17 4.72 -23.19
N LYS A 514 -17.59 5.26 -24.34
CA LYS A 514 -16.89 5.10 -25.63
C LYS A 514 -15.58 5.89 -25.72
N TYR A 515 -15.37 6.86 -24.83
CA TYR A 515 -14.21 7.74 -24.82
C TYR A 515 -13.16 7.34 -23.77
N ILE A 516 -13.40 6.30 -22.96
CA ILE A 516 -12.49 5.88 -21.88
C ILE A 516 -11.03 5.65 -22.36
N GLY A 517 -10.84 5.29 -23.63
CA GLY A 517 -9.53 5.08 -24.25
C GLY A 517 -8.61 6.30 -24.27
N TYR A 518 -9.15 7.51 -24.16
CA TYR A 518 -8.36 8.75 -24.10
C TYR A 518 -7.62 8.92 -22.75
N SER A 519 -8.09 8.27 -21.68
CA SER A 519 -7.45 8.34 -20.35
C SER A 519 -6.95 6.98 -19.84
N ARG A 520 -7.41 5.86 -20.42
CA ARG A 520 -7.06 4.51 -19.97
C ARG A 520 -6.64 3.65 -21.15
N ASN A 521 -5.48 3.00 -20.99
CA ASN A 521 -4.99 2.07 -21.99
C ASN A 521 -5.84 0.77 -22.05
N PRO A 522 -5.71 -0.02 -23.13
CA PRO A 522 -6.49 -1.25 -23.30
C PRO A 522 -6.35 -2.27 -22.17
N THR A 523 -5.19 -2.33 -21.52
CA THR A 523 -4.94 -3.24 -20.38
C THR A 523 -5.81 -2.88 -19.18
N MET A 524 -5.87 -1.59 -18.82
CA MET A 524 -6.70 -1.11 -17.71
C MET A 524 -8.18 -1.36 -17.98
N VAL A 525 -8.64 -1.07 -19.20
CA VAL A 525 -10.02 -1.34 -19.60
C VAL A 525 -10.32 -2.85 -19.62
N GLY A 526 -9.36 -3.68 -20.05
CA GLY A 526 -9.45 -5.14 -20.01
C GLY A 526 -9.64 -5.67 -18.60
N LEU A 527 -8.88 -5.14 -17.62
CA LEU A 527 -9.03 -5.52 -16.21
C LEU A 527 -10.39 -5.12 -15.64
N MET A 528 -10.89 -3.92 -15.95
CA MET A 528 -12.24 -3.49 -15.55
C MET A 528 -13.31 -4.43 -16.10
N LYS A 529 -13.19 -4.84 -17.38
CA LYS A 529 -14.08 -5.83 -17.98
C LYS A 529 -13.98 -7.20 -17.29
N ASN A 530 -12.79 -7.65 -16.93
CA ASN A 530 -12.61 -8.92 -16.21
C ASN A 530 -13.29 -8.89 -14.84
N ILE A 531 -13.13 -7.80 -14.08
CA ILE A 531 -13.81 -7.63 -12.78
C ILE A 531 -15.33 -7.65 -12.97
N LYS A 532 -15.85 -6.88 -13.94
CA LYS A 532 -17.27 -6.85 -14.28
C LYS A 532 -17.81 -8.24 -14.66
N ASN A 533 -17.07 -9.00 -15.47
CA ASN A 533 -17.49 -10.31 -15.95
C ASN A 533 -17.41 -11.40 -14.87
N THR A 534 -16.47 -11.29 -13.93
CA THR A 534 -16.30 -12.27 -12.84
C THR A 534 -17.57 -12.37 -11.97
N GLN A 535 -18.39 -11.31 -11.93
CA GLN A 535 -19.63 -11.29 -11.16
C GLN A 535 -20.85 -11.94 -11.83
N TYR A 536 -20.81 -12.21 -13.14
CA TYR A 536 -21.98 -12.71 -13.88
C TYR A 536 -22.09 -14.23 -13.95
N GLY A 537 -21.19 -14.99 -13.32
CA GLY A 537 -21.29 -16.45 -13.18
C GLY A 537 -21.23 -17.27 -14.47
N GLU A 538 -21.48 -16.68 -15.64
CA GLU A 538 -21.38 -17.30 -16.95
C GLU A 538 -20.07 -16.85 -17.61
N THR A 539 -19.20 -17.83 -17.93
CA THR A 539 -17.98 -17.71 -18.74
C THR A 539 -16.72 -17.13 -18.09
N CYS A 540 -16.48 -17.38 -16.81
CA CYS A 540 -15.14 -17.21 -16.21
C CYS A 540 -14.50 -18.47 -15.62
N CYS A 541 -15.02 -19.65 -15.96
CA CYS A 541 -14.18 -20.85 -15.98
C CYS A 541 -13.45 -20.98 -17.32
N GLU A 542 -14.07 -20.80 -18.48
CA GLU A 542 -13.33 -20.94 -19.76
C GLU A 542 -12.47 -19.73 -20.13
N ALA A 543 -12.87 -18.48 -19.85
CA ALA A 543 -12.09 -17.28 -20.24
C ALA A 543 -10.93 -16.95 -19.29
N LEU A 544 -11.06 -17.21 -17.97
CA LEU A 544 -9.94 -17.05 -17.02
C LEU A 544 -9.01 -18.28 -17.01
N LEU A 545 -9.48 -19.47 -17.39
CA LEU A 545 -8.58 -20.62 -17.66
C LEU A 545 -7.84 -20.50 -18.99
N THR A 546 -8.31 -19.69 -19.96
CA THR A 546 -7.54 -19.38 -21.18
C THR A 546 -6.60 -18.17 -21.03
N ALA A 547 -6.85 -17.24 -20.11
CA ALA A 547 -6.01 -16.05 -19.94
C ALA A 547 -5.03 -16.09 -18.74
N ALA A 548 -5.18 -17.00 -17.77
CA ALA A 548 -4.32 -17.05 -16.58
C ALA A 548 -3.84 -18.45 -16.16
N GLY A 549 -3.95 -19.46 -17.03
CA GLY A 549 -3.69 -20.87 -16.69
C GLY A 549 -2.51 -21.56 -17.36
N THR A 550 -1.70 -20.87 -18.18
CA THR A 550 -0.60 -21.51 -18.94
C THR A 550 0.72 -20.80 -18.72
N VAL A 551 1.51 -21.29 -17.75
CA VAL A 551 2.93 -20.98 -17.71
C VAL A 551 3.61 -21.86 -18.76
N GLY A 552 3.96 -21.28 -19.90
CA GLY A 552 4.79 -21.93 -20.89
C GLY A 552 6.19 -22.17 -20.32
N VAL A 553 6.51 -23.41 -19.96
CA VAL A 553 7.85 -23.76 -19.46
C VAL A 553 8.67 -24.27 -20.63
N PRO A 554 9.93 -23.80 -20.82
CA PRO A 554 10.81 -24.37 -21.83
C PRO A 554 10.96 -25.88 -21.62
N GLY A 555 10.62 -26.69 -22.61
CA GLY A 555 10.80 -28.15 -22.53
C GLY A 555 12.27 -28.53 -22.27
N LYS A 556 12.51 -29.61 -21.50
CA LYS A 556 13.87 -30.12 -21.23
C LYS A 556 14.64 -30.39 -22.54
N TYR A 557 15.91 -29.97 -22.59
CA TYR A 557 16.80 -30.10 -23.75
C TYR A 557 16.90 -31.55 -24.27
N LYS A 558 16.65 -31.75 -25.58
CA LYS A 558 16.73 -33.07 -26.25
C LYS A 558 17.64 -33.12 -27.49
N GLY A 559 18.57 -32.18 -27.67
CA GLY A 559 19.43 -32.13 -28.85
C GLY A 559 18.94 -31.21 -29.97
N CYS A 560 19.79 -30.98 -30.99
CA CYS A 560 19.44 -30.16 -32.15
C CYS A 560 18.30 -30.78 -32.95
N ASN A 561 17.55 -29.96 -33.69
CA ASN A 561 16.38 -30.40 -34.44
C ASN A 561 16.71 -31.51 -35.44
N THR A 562 17.85 -31.41 -36.14
CA THR A 562 18.30 -32.45 -37.07
C THR A 562 18.54 -33.80 -36.38
N CYS A 563 19.18 -33.82 -35.20
CA CYS A 563 19.40 -35.06 -34.44
C CYS A 563 18.10 -35.63 -33.84
N ARG A 564 17.18 -34.76 -33.38
CA ARG A 564 15.86 -35.15 -32.84
C ARG A 564 15.01 -35.85 -33.90
N VAL A 565 14.89 -35.26 -35.09
CA VAL A 565 14.12 -35.84 -36.21
C VAL A 565 14.69 -37.20 -36.62
N ARG A 566 16.02 -37.32 -36.61
CA ARG A 566 16.72 -38.57 -36.89
C ARG A 566 16.69 -39.58 -35.74
N ARG A 567 16.15 -39.20 -34.57
CA ARG A 567 16.13 -39.98 -33.32
C ARG A 567 17.52 -40.47 -32.90
N VAL A 568 18.56 -39.67 -33.12
CA VAL A 568 19.94 -39.94 -32.67
C VAL A 568 20.31 -39.00 -31.53
N LYS A 569 21.06 -39.50 -30.54
CA LYS A 569 21.50 -38.70 -29.39
C LYS A 569 22.43 -37.58 -29.86
N CYS A 570 22.02 -36.33 -29.73
CA CYS A 570 22.83 -35.15 -30.04
C CYS A 570 23.96 -34.96 -29.01
N ASP A 571 25.11 -34.46 -29.45
CA ASP A 571 26.23 -34.07 -28.59
C ASP A 571 26.04 -32.69 -27.93
N ASN A 572 25.09 -31.89 -28.42
CA ASN A 572 24.72 -30.55 -27.95
C ASN A 572 25.82 -29.48 -28.10
N GLU A 573 26.84 -29.70 -28.94
CA GLU A 573 27.81 -28.65 -29.27
C GLU A 573 27.12 -27.48 -30.00
N ARG A 574 27.50 -26.25 -29.65
CA ARG A 574 26.93 -25.01 -30.22
C ARG A 574 28.01 -24.23 -30.98
N PRO A 575 27.67 -23.54 -32.08
CA PRO A 575 26.31 -23.29 -32.60
C PRO A 575 25.68 -24.47 -33.36
N LEU A 576 26.49 -25.45 -33.80
CA LEU A 576 26.06 -26.62 -34.58
C LEU A 576 26.59 -27.90 -33.93
N CYS A 577 25.79 -28.97 -33.97
CA CYS A 577 26.16 -30.25 -33.37
C CYS A 577 27.12 -31.04 -34.28
N ARG A 578 28.19 -31.60 -33.70
CA ARG A 578 29.23 -32.34 -34.43
C ARG A 578 28.67 -33.56 -35.13
N LYS A 579 27.76 -34.28 -34.48
CA LYS A 579 27.06 -35.43 -35.06
C LYS A 579 26.28 -35.15 -36.35
N CYS A 580 25.83 -33.92 -36.58
CA CYS A 580 25.22 -33.55 -37.85
C CYS A 580 26.30 -33.31 -38.90
N LEU A 581 27.34 -32.56 -38.53
CA LEU A 581 28.50 -32.25 -39.40
C LEU A 581 29.24 -33.51 -39.85
N ASP A 582 29.59 -34.40 -38.93
CA ASP A 582 30.30 -35.65 -39.21
C ASP A 582 29.49 -36.61 -40.08
N SER A 583 28.16 -36.47 -40.08
CA SER A 583 27.25 -37.23 -40.94
C SER A 583 26.97 -36.56 -42.29
N GLY A 584 27.64 -35.45 -42.59
CA GLY A 584 27.48 -34.67 -43.82
C GLY A 584 26.14 -33.95 -43.94
N ARG A 585 25.48 -33.61 -42.81
CA ARG A 585 24.15 -32.98 -42.79
C ARG A 585 24.17 -31.60 -42.14
N GLU A 586 23.35 -30.71 -42.66
CA GLU A 586 23.14 -29.39 -42.09
C GLU A 586 22.42 -29.47 -40.73
N CYS A 587 22.98 -28.81 -39.73
CA CYS A 587 22.42 -28.78 -38.38
C CYS A 587 21.42 -27.63 -38.25
N ALA A 588 20.13 -27.93 -38.16
CA ALA A 588 19.03 -26.97 -38.06
C ALA A 588 18.90 -26.31 -36.66
N GLY A 589 20.00 -26.23 -35.91
CA GLY A 589 20.06 -25.55 -34.62
C GLY A 589 19.22 -26.17 -33.50
N TYR A 590 19.07 -25.39 -32.42
CA TYR A 590 18.49 -25.78 -31.13
C TYR A 590 17.29 -24.90 -30.79
N GLU A 591 16.18 -25.06 -31.50
CA GLU A 591 14.91 -24.40 -31.15
C GLU A 591 14.22 -25.11 -29.99
N ARG A 592 13.63 -24.34 -29.07
CA ARG A 592 12.90 -24.86 -27.90
C ARG A 592 11.42 -24.98 -28.21
N GLU A 593 10.85 -26.13 -27.85
CA GLU A 593 9.41 -26.34 -27.88
C GLU A 593 8.84 -26.01 -26.50
N THR A 594 7.90 -25.07 -26.44
CA THR A 594 7.22 -24.66 -25.21
C THR A 594 6.18 -25.71 -24.86
N VAL A 595 6.24 -26.26 -23.64
CA VAL A 595 5.28 -27.28 -23.17
C VAL A 595 4.33 -26.63 -22.17
N PHE A 596 3.03 -26.83 -22.38
CA PHE A 596 1.95 -26.31 -21.54
C PHE A 596 1.46 -27.40 -20.58
N ILE A 597 1.41 -27.12 -19.28
CA ILE A 597 0.95 -28.05 -18.24
C ILE A 597 -0.38 -27.55 -17.68
N ILE A 598 -1.39 -28.41 -17.63
CA ILE A 598 -2.73 -28.14 -17.09
C ILE A 598 -2.87 -28.94 -15.79
N GLY A 599 -3.25 -28.30 -14.68
CA GLY A 599 -3.64 -28.98 -13.44
C GLY A 599 -5.14 -28.87 -13.23
N THR A 600 -5.82 -29.98 -12.91
CA THR A 600 -7.24 -29.97 -12.53
C THR A 600 -7.39 -30.07 -11.00
N ILE A 601 -8.55 -29.61 -10.51
CA ILE A 601 -8.91 -29.58 -9.07
C ILE A 601 -8.91 -31.00 -8.45
N GLU A 602 -9.05 -32.03 -9.27
CA GLU A 602 -9.08 -33.44 -8.86
C GLU A 602 -7.71 -33.96 -8.37
N ASP A 603 -6.60 -33.30 -8.72
CA ASP A 603 -5.24 -33.78 -8.44
C ASP A 603 -4.60 -33.21 -7.16
N GLN A 604 -5.32 -32.38 -6.38
CA GLN A 604 -4.82 -31.74 -5.14
C GLN A 604 -3.40 -31.14 -5.27
N GLY A 605 -3.05 -30.61 -6.45
CA GLY A 605 -1.75 -29.98 -6.71
C GLY A 605 -0.59 -30.91 -7.10
N ARG A 606 -0.82 -32.19 -7.46
CA ARG A 606 0.23 -33.05 -8.04
C ARG A 606 0.30 -32.93 -9.56
N CYS A 607 1.26 -32.17 -10.06
CA CYS A 607 1.62 -32.18 -11.49
C CYS A 607 2.64 -33.28 -11.80
N SER A 608 2.28 -34.29 -12.60
CA SER A 608 3.25 -35.28 -13.12
C SER A 608 3.18 -35.37 -14.65
N SER A 609 4.32 -35.52 -15.32
CA SER A 609 4.43 -35.56 -16.78
C SER A 609 4.30 -36.96 -17.40
N HIS A 610 3.87 -37.98 -16.65
CA HIS A 610 3.71 -39.35 -17.15
C HIS A 610 2.48 -40.06 -16.55
N PRO A 611 1.71 -40.84 -17.33
CA PRO A 611 0.59 -41.61 -16.81
C PRO A 611 1.09 -42.75 -15.89
N PRO A 612 0.31 -43.13 -14.85
CA PRO A 612 0.71 -44.18 -13.92
C PRO A 612 0.84 -45.53 -14.65
N ARG A 613 2.01 -46.17 -14.50
CA ARG A 613 2.23 -47.55 -14.95
C ARG A 613 1.39 -48.49 -14.09
N VAL A 614 0.51 -49.25 -14.74
CA VAL A 614 -0.18 -50.41 -14.16
C VAL A 614 0.86 -51.43 -13.69
N VAL A 615 1.13 -51.48 -12.39
CA VAL A 615 1.91 -52.55 -11.77
C VAL A 615 0.95 -53.66 -11.36
N LYS A 616 1.06 -54.82 -12.04
CA LYS A 616 0.30 -56.03 -11.71
C LYS A 616 0.65 -56.51 -10.32
N SER A 617 -0.39 -56.73 -9.51
CA SER A 617 -0.32 -57.39 -8.20
C SER A 617 0.30 -58.79 -8.29
N LYS A 618 1.26 -59.09 -7.41
CA LYS A 618 1.54 -60.47 -6.97
C LYS A 618 1.22 -60.58 -5.48
N LYS A 619 0.32 -61.52 -5.18
CA LYS A 619 -0.14 -61.96 -3.86
C LYS A 619 0.99 -62.56 -3.02
N SER A 620 0.91 -62.37 -1.69
CA SER A 620 0.80 -63.44 -0.68
C SER A 620 0.68 -62.86 0.73
N SER A 621 -0.51 -62.97 1.35
CA SER A 621 -0.82 -63.84 2.52
C SER A 621 -0.43 -63.21 3.86
N GLY A 622 -1.38 -62.66 4.62
CA GLY A 622 -2.09 -63.35 5.72
C GLY A 622 -1.36 -63.06 7.05
N LYS A 623 -1.94 -62.76 8.22
CA LYS A 623 -3.24 -63.00 8.83
C LYS A 623 -3.27 -62.20 10.16
N LYS A 624 -4.44 -61.65 10.51
CA LYS A 624 -5.06 -61.48 11.86
C LYS A 624 -4.31 -60.78 13.02
N SER A 625 -4.89 -59.63 13.40
CA SER A 625 -5.38 -59.19 14.73
C SER A 625 -4.84 -59.87 16.01
N SER A 626 -4.37 -59.08 16.97
CA SER A 626 -5.14 -58.68 18.17
C SER A 626 -4.27 -57.92 19.19
N SER A 627 -4.86 -56.91 19.81
CA SER A 627 -4.47 -56.16 21.01
C SER A 627 -3.51 -56.83 22.01
N ASN A 628 -2.43 -56.14 22.42
CA ASN A 628 -2.31 -55.61 23.80
C ASN A 628 -1.03 -54.79 24.04
N LYS A 629 -1.17 -53.82 24.94
CA LYS A 629 -0.16 -52.97 25.59
C LYS A 629 0.92 -53.77 26.34
N ARG A 630 2.15 -53.24 26.29
CA ARG A 630 3.28 -53.18 27.25
C ARG A 630 4.59 -53.51 26.54
N SER A 631 5.42 -52.50 26.27
CA SER A 631 6.58 -52.10 27.09
C SER A 631 7.54 -53.26 27.29
N ASP A 632 8.61 -53.28 26.50
CA ASP A 632 10.00 -53.35 26.96
C ASP A 632 10.90 -53.37 25.71
N ASP A 633 11.68 -52.32 25.55
CA ASP A 633 13.10 -52.37 25.19
C ASP A 633 13.63 -50.93 25.28
N ASP A 634 14.08 -50.64 26.50
CA ASP A 634 14.93 -49.55 26.93
C ASP A 634 16.30 -49.72 26.26
N ASP A 635 16.58 -48.93 25.22
CA ASP A 635 17.95 -48.69 24.76
C ASP A 635 18.39 -47.37 25.39
N GLY A 636 19.13 -47.50 26.50
CA GLY A 636 19.58 -46.43 27.37
C GLY A 636 20.59 -45.47 26.73
N SER A 637 20.14 -44.70 25.73
CA SER A 637 20.91 -43.59 25.17
C SER A 637 20.67 -42.31 25.97
N TYR A 638 21.75 -41.71 26.46
CA TYR A 638 21.78 -40.46 27.23
C TYR A 638 21.53 -39.24 26.33
N GLN A 639 20.44 -39.23 25.56
CA GLN A 639 20.20 -38.15 24.59
C GLN A 639 19.45 -36.96 25.21
N LEU A 640 20.01 -35.74 25.07
CA LEU A 640 19.28 -34.51 25.38
C LEU A 640 18.24 -34.24 24.30
N VAL A 641 16.98 -34.13 24.71
CA VAL A 641 15.85 -33.84 23.81
C VAL A 641 15.17 -32.55 24.24
N ALA A 642 14.83 -31.70 23.27
CA ALA A 642 14.08 -30.47 23.54
C ALA A 642 12.62 -30.78 23.90
N ASN A 643 12.14 -30.18 24.98
CA ASN A 643 10.77 -30.39 25.46
C ASN A 643 9.73 -29.71 24.55
N THR A 644 8.59 -30.37 24.33
CA THR A 644 7.48 -29.82 23.54
C THR A 644 6.51 -29.02 24.41
N PRO A 645 5.87 -27.95 23.88
CA PRO A 645 6.01 -27.41 22.52
C PRO A 645 7.37 -26.75 22.29
N LEU A 646 7.97 -27.02 21.14
CA LEU A 646 9.28 -26.48 20.75
C LEU A 646 9.19 -24.96 20.58
N ARG A 647 10.19 -24.25 21.08
CA ARG A 647 10.32 -22.79 20.95
C ARG A 647 11.21 -22.40 19.76
N PRO A 648 11.17 -21.13 19.32
CA PRO A 648 12.10 -20.64 18.31
C PRO A 648 13.55 -20.87 18.75
N ALA A 649 14.43 -21.20 17.80
CA ALA A 649 15.83 -21.46 18.14
C ALA A 649 16.53 -20.26 18.78
N TRP A 650 16.03 -19.03 18.55
CA TRP A 650 16.59 -17.78 19.07
C TRP A 650 16.28 -17.49 20.55
N ASP A 651 15.46 -18.32 21.19
CA ASP A 651 15.28 -18.24 22.64
C ASP A 651 16.55 -18.73 23.34
N ASP A 652 17.21 -17.86 24.10
CA ASP A 652 18.48 -18.18 24.76
C ASP A 652 18.31 -19.17 25.92
N LEU A 653 17.10 -19.34 26.45
CA LEU A 653 16.80 -20.30 27.50
C LEU A 653 15.77 -21.32 27.00
N ILE A 654 16.18 -22.59 26.95
CA ILE A 654 15.31 -23.70 26.54
C ILE A 654 15.23 -24.78 27.61
N SER A 655 14.18 -25.59 27.54
CA SER A 655 13.99 -26.75 28.42
C SER A 655 14.41 -28.03 27.70
N LEU A 656 15.42 -28.72 28.22
CA LEU A 656 15.89 -30.01 27.71
C LEU A 656 15.57 -31.10 28.72
N SER A 657 15.22 -32.30 28.24
CA SER A 657 15.10 -33.49 29.07
C SER A 657 16.21 -34.49 28.76
N CYS A 658 16.74 -35.12 29.81
CA CYS A 658 17.61 -36.28 29.75
C CYS A 658 17.20 -37.24 30.87
N GLN A 659 16.94 -38.50 30.54
CA GLN A 659 16.56 -39.56 31.50
C GLN A 659 15.39 -39.18 32.42
N GLY A 660 14.40 -38.45 31.91
CA GLY A 660 13.23 -38.01 32.68
C GLY A 660 13.48 -36.82 33.62
N GLN A 661 14.71 -36.34 33.75
CA GLN A 661 15.03 -35.07 34.40
C GLN A 661 14.94 -33.92 33.40
N THR A 662 14.45 -32.76 33.85
CA THR A 662 14.31 -31.56 33.02
C THR A 662 15.28 -30.50 33.50
N PHE A 663 16.08 -29.98 32.56
CA PHE A 663 17.04 -28.91 32.78
C PHE A 663 16.58 -27.65 32.06
N GLN A 664 16.73 -26.49 32.71
CA GLN A 664 16.68 -25.20 32.02
C GLN A 664 18.10 -24.88 31.57
N VAL A 665 18.31 -24.81 30.26
CA VAL A 665 19.64 -24.76 29.64
C VAL A 665 19.75 -23.49 28.82
N GLN A 666 20.79 -22.70 29.08
CA GLN A 666 21.12 -21.54 28.27
C GLN A 666 21.86 -21.97 27.00
N ILE A 667 21.35 -21.60 25.83
CA ILE A 667 22.03 -21.82 24.55
C ILE A 667 22.94 -20.64 24.25
N ALA A 668 24.21 -20.93 23.99
CA ALA A 668 25.19 -19.94 23.58
C ALA A 668 26.04 -20.46 22.42
N ALA A 669 26.66 -19.56 21.68
CA ALA A 669 27.61 -19.88 20.64
C ALA A 669 28.73 -18.85 20.64
N LEU A 670 29.95 -19.29 20.33
CA LEU A 670 31.12 -18.43 20.32
C LEU A 670 32.06 -18.81 19.18
N PHE A 671 32.41 -17.84 18.35
CA PHE A 671 33.49 -18.01 17.37
C PHE A 671 34.83 -18.10 18.08
N THR A 672 35.58 -19.16 17.82
CA THR A 672 36.93 -19.36 18.36
C THR A 672 37.71 -20.35 17.51
N PRO A 673 39.03 -20.14 17.29
CA PRO A 673 39.86 -21.15 16.63
C PRO A 673 39.87 -22.44 17.46
N LEU A 674 39.28 -23.51 16.93
CA LEU A 674 39.00 -24.73 17.70
C LEU A 674 40.29 -25.43 18.13
N ASN A 675 41.35 -25.29 17.34
CA ASN A 675 42.68 -25.81 17.63
C ASN A 675 43.40 -25.09 18.79
N SER A 676 42.96 -23.88 19.13
CA SER A 676 43.57 -23.01 20.14
C SER A 676 42.88 -23.12 21.50
N VAL A 677 41.77 -23.85 21.56
CA VAL A 677 41.04 -24.16 22.80
C VAL A 677 41.80 -25.23 23.58
N THR A 678 42.36 -24.83 24.73
CA THR A 678 43.09 -25.76 25.62
C THR A 678 42.11 -26.53 26.51
N ARG A 679 42.37 -27.84 26.72
CA ARG A 679 41.50 -28.75 27.49
C ARG A 679 42.28 -29.47 28.57
N ALA A 680 41.80 -29.42 29.80
CA ALA A 680 42.29 -30.21 30.92
C ALA A 680 41.21 -31.22 31.36
N TYR A 681 41.59 -32.48 31.57
CA TYR A 681 40.69 -33.51 32.07
C TYR A 681 40.85 -33.65 33.58
N ALA A 682 39.74 -33.75 34.32
CA ALA A 682 39.79 -34.19 35.71
C ALA A 682 40.20 -35.67 35.75
N THR A 683 41.35 -35.96 36.36
CA THR A 683 41.80 -37.32 36.64
C THR A 683 41.36 -37.69 38.05
N ASP A 684 40.11 -38.12 38.21
CA ASP A 684 39.79 -38.96 39.36
C ASP A 684 39.97 -40.42 38.91
N GLU A 685 40.89 -41.08 39.60
CA GLU A 685 41.10 -42.53 39.51
C GLU A 685 39.89 -43.21 40.17
N ASP A 686 39.32 -44.19 39.46
CA ASP A 686 38.15 -45.03 39.78
C ASP A 686 36.78 -44.57 39.24
N GLU A 687 36.15 -45.55 38.56
CA GLU A 687 34.80 -45.59 37.98
C GLU A 687 34.61 -45.10 36.52
N GLY A 688 34.53 -46.08 35.60
CA GLY A 688 33.69 -46.05 34.39
C GLY A 688 34.10 -45.13 33.23
N GLU A 689 34.19 -45.67 32.02
CA GLU A 689 34.48 -44.95 30.76
C GLU A 689 33.44 -43.88 30.33
N GLN A 690 32.49 -43.50 31.18
CA GLN A 690 31.38 -42.60 30.84
C GLN A 690 31.43 -41.32 31.70
N ASN A 691 31.64 -40.18 31.03
CA ASN A 691 31.72 -38.79 31.55
C ASN A 691 33.04 -38.30 32.15
N ARG A 692 34.05 -38.10 31.29
CA ARG A 692 35.21 -37.24 31.64
C ARG A 692 34.81 -35.76 31.58
N THR A 693 34.90 -35.08 32.71
CA THR A 693 34.71 -33.62 32.77
C THR A 693 35.93 -32.90 32.21
N ILE A 694 35.69 -31.92 31.34
CA ILE A 694 36.68 -31.13 30.58
C ILE A 694 36.63 -29.68 31.05
N PHE A 695 37.76 -29.15 31.52
CA PHE A 695 37.92 -27.70 31.70
C PHE A 695 38.52 -27.09 30.44
N VAL A 696 37.94 -25.99 29.97
CA VAL A 696 38.34 -25.31 28.73
C VAL A 696 38.90 -23.93 29.02
N SER A 697 39.92 -23.51 28.28
CA SER A 697 40.38 -22.13 28.27
C SER A 697 40.52 -21.63 26.83
N PHE A 698 40.04 -20.41 26.61
CA PHE A 698 39.97 -19.78 25.29
C PHE A 698 41.17 -18.88 25.01
N PRO A 699 41.59 -18.74 23.75
CA PRO A 699 42.43 -17.63 23.34
C PRO A 699 41.67 -16.30 23.49
N THR A 700 42.39 -15.17 23.42
CA THR A 700 41.75 -13.84 23.32
C THR A 700 40.76 -13.85 22.17
N TYR A 701 39.49 -13.60 22.47
CA TYR A 701 38.42 -13.62 21.49
C TYR A 701 38.71 -12.63 20.35
N GLN A 702 38.30 -13.00 19.14
CA GLN A 702 38.37 -12.17 17.95
C GLN A 702 37.04 -12.29 17.20
N SER A 703 36.61 -11.19 16.56
CA SER A 703 35.45 -11.23 15.67
C SER A 703 35.70 -12.21 14.52
N PRO A 704 34.68 -12.91 14.00
CA PRO A 704 34.85 -13.78 12.85
C PRO A 704 35.43 -13.03 11.64
N ASP A 705 36.38 -13.63 10.91
CA ASP A 705 36.80 -13.11 9.61
C ASP A 705 35.76 -13.50 8.55
N LEU A 706 35.28 -12.48 7.84
CA LEU A 706 34.11 -12.55 6.97
C LEU A 706 34.45 -12.40 5.50
N THR A 707 35.70 -12.07 5.19
CA THR A 707 36.14 -11.84 3.82
C THR A 707 36.64 -13.17 3.25
N PRO A 708 35.96 -13.77 2.24
CA PRO A 708 36.44 -15.00 1.65
C PRO A 708 37.76 -14.76 0.89
N TYR A 709 38.67 -15.73 0.97
CA TYR A 709 39.92 -15.67 0.21
C TYR A 709 39.64 -15.73 -1.30
N PRO A 710 40.38 -14.96 -2.13
CA PRO A 710 40.27 -15.06 -3.58
C PRO A 710 40.68 -16.46 -4.04
N GLY A 711 39.70 -17.29 -4.44
CA GLY A 711 39.96 -18.60 -5.04
C GLY A 711 39.23 -19.81 -4.44
N GLU A 712 38.51 -19.67 -3.32
CA GLU A 712 37.72 -20.77 -2.76
C GLU A 712 36.22 -20.60 -3.07
N GLU A 713 35.61 -21.60 -3.71
CA GLU A 713 34.22 -21.52 -4.20
C GLU A 713 33.16 -21.82 -3.12
N GLU A 714 33.50 -22.14 -1.87
CA GLU A 714 32.49 -22.53 -0.88
C GLU A 714 32.78 -22.15 0.58
N PHE A 715 31.81 -21.50 1.22
CA PHE A 715 31.76 -21.27 2.67
C PHE A 715 31.84 -22.60 3.45
N GLN A 716 32.76 -22.66 4.42
CA GLN A 716 32.98 -23.81 5.30
C GLN A 716 32.99 -23.35 6.76
N LEU A 717 32.37 -24.15 7.62
CA LEU A 717 32.24 -23.86 9.04
C LEU A 717 32.39 -25.16 9.84
N PHE A 718 33.32 -25.15 10.77
CA PHE A 718 33.55 -26.25 11.72
C PHE A 718 32.94 -25.87 13.06
N ALA A 719 32.35 -26.83 13.77
CA ALA A 719 31.78 -26.58 15.08
C ALA A 719 31.84 -27.78 16.02
N GLN A 720 31.89 -27.49 17.31
CA GLN A 720 31.85 -28.44 18.41
C GLN A 720 30.77 -28.04 19.41
N CYS A 721 30.06 -29.03 19.96
CA CYS A 721 28.99 -28.83 20.94
C CYS A 721 29.45 -29.30 22.31
N MET A 722 29.34 -28.44 23.32
CA MET A 722 29.70 -28.75 24.69
C MET A 722 28.51 -28.51 25.60
N VAL A 723 28.34 -29.35 26.61
CA VAL A 723 27.25 -29.23 27.58
C VAL A 723 27.80 -29.19 29.00
N HIS A 724 27.26 -28.28 29.79
CA HIS A 724 27.44 -28.21 31.23
C HIS A 724 26.04 -28.26 31.86
N LEU A 725 25.76 -29.30 32.65
CA LEU A 725 24.49 -29.43 33.38
C LEU A 725 24.78 -29.22 34.87
N ALA A 726 24.19 -28.18 35.44
CA ALA A 726 24.23 -27.97 36.88
C ALA A 726 23.32 -28.97 37.61
N PRO A 727 23.71 -29.42 38.83
CA PRO A 727 22.87 -30.33 39.61
C PRO A 727 21.52 -29.69 39.94
N PRO A 728 20.42 -30.47 39.95
CA PRO A 728 19.09 -29.93 40.25
C PRO A 728 19.05 -29.35 41.67
N SER A 729 18.65 -28.08 41.81
CA SER A 729 18.57 -27.40 43.11
C SER A 729 17.49 -28.04 44.00
N GLU A 730 17.81 -28.41 45.24
CA GLU A 730 16.90 -29.07 46.20
C GLU A 730 15.77 -28.17 46.75
N SER A 731 15.53 -26.97 46.20
CA SER A 731 14.57 -26.00 46.76
C SER A 731 13.73 -25.31 45.67
N PRO A 732 12.49 -25.77 45.39
CA PRO A 732 11.61 -25.13 44.42
C PRO A 732 10.99 -23.88 45.05
N GLY A 733 11.61 -22.70 44.90
CA GLY A 733 10.96 -21.48 45.39
C GLY A 733 11.70 -20.15 45.37
N GLN A 734 13.00 -20.07 45.03
CA GLN A 734 13.69 -18.77 44.97
C GLN A 734 14.58 -18.66 43.73
N GLY A 735 14.22 -17.71 42.85
CA GLY A 735 15.13 -16.97 41.96
C GLY A 735 16.06 -17.76 41.03
N THR A 736 15.61 -17.93 39.78
CA THR A 736 16.38 -17.76 38.52
C THR A 736 17.92 -17.70 38.60
N GLN A 737 18.60 -18.83 38.76
CA GLN A 737 19.95 -19.01 38.21
C GLN A 737 20.01 -20.37 37.50
N THR A 738 19.89 -20.31 36.18
CA THR A 738 20.03 -21.46 35.28
C THR A 738 21.51 -21.64 35.01
N ASP A 739 22.19 -22.41 35.85
CA ASP A 739 23.63 -22.59 35.72
C ASP A 739 23.99 -23.69 34.68
N SER A 740 23.02 -24.24 33.94
CA SER A 740 23.27 -25.19 32.85
C SER A 740 23.42 -24.47 31.51
N ILE A 741 24.42 -24.83 30.71
CA ILE A 741 24.73 -24.19 29.42
C ILE A 741 24.97 -25.26 28.34
N PHE A 742 24.43 -25.02 27.14
CA PHE A 742 24.78 -25.75 25.92
C PHE A 742 25.48 -24.77 24.96
N MET A 743 26.73 -25.05 24.63
CA MET A 743 27.62 -24.16 23.90
C MET A 743 27.96 -24.72 22.53
N PHE A 744 27.86 -23.88 21.50
CA PHE A 744 28.46 -24.14 20.18
C PHE A 744 29.76 -23.33 20.02
N LEU A 745 30.90 -24.02 19.99
CA LEU A 745 32.16 -23.41 19.58
C LEU A 745 32.33 -23.62 18.08
N TYR A 746 32.70 -22.57 17.33
CA TYR A 746 32.83 -22.70 15.88
C TYR A 746 33.91 -21.81 15.27
N GLU A 747 34.37 -22.18 14.08
CA GLU A 747 35.35 -21.42 13.28
C GLU A 747 35.02 -21.50 11.78
N HIS A 748 35.46 -20.48 11.03
CA HIS A 748 35.42 -20.47 9.57
C HIS A 748 36.76 -20.96 9.01
N ASN A 749 36.75 -21.69 7.89
CA ASN A 749 37.99 -22.13 7.27
C ASN A 749 38.70 -20.96 6.55
N THR A 750 39.96 -20.70 6.87
CA THR A 750 40.82 -19.70 6.21
C THR A 750 42.10 -20.29 5.61
N SER A 751 42.40 -21.59 5.75
CA SER A 751 43.55 -22.20 5.05
C SER A 751 43.53 -23.75 4.99
N THR A 752 44.12 -24.29 3.91
CA THR A 752 44.20 -25.73 3.54
C THR A 752 45.08 -26.62 4.43
N THR A 753 45.56 -26.15 5.57
CA THR A 753 46.45 -26.93 6.46
C THR A 753 45.78 -27.30 7.78
N PHE A 754 44.85 -28.25 7.72
CA PHE A 754 44.43 -29.02 8.90
C PHE A 754 45.29 -30.29 9.03
N PRO A 755 45.98 -30.53 10.16
CA PRO A 755 46.59 -31.82 10.43
C PRO A 755 45.50 -32.88 10.67
N PRO A 756 45.64 -34.12 10.13
CA PRO A 756 44.61 -35.17 10.19
C PRO A 756 44.44 -35.83 11.57
N SER A 757 44.87 -35.20 12.67
CA SER A 757 45.05 -35.86 13.98
C SER A 757 44.19 -35.33 15.12
N LEU A 758 43.08 -34.63 14.84
CA LEU A 758 42.03 -34.39 15.84
C LEU A 758 40.82 -35.27 15.51
N PRO A 759 40.57 -36.37 16.27
CA PRO A 759 39.39 -37.18 16.08
C PRO A 759 38.21 -36.57 16.83
N SER A 760 37.22 -36.06 16.09
CA SER A 760 35.77 -36.30 16.30
C SER A 760 34.94 -35.09 15.86
N PRO A 761 34.10 -35.26 14.83
CA PRO A 761 33.08 -34.28 14.46
C PRO A 761 31.75 -35.01 14.49
N TRP A 762 31.16 -35.25 15.65
CA TRP A 762 30.03 -36.19 15.70
C TRP A 762 30.36 -37.59 15.13
N LYS A 763 31.64 -38.02 15.20
CA LYS A 763 32.26 -39.15 14.48
C LYS A 763 32.35 -39.06 12.95
N ASP A 764 31.86 -38.01 12.29
CA ASP A 764 32.03 -37.84 10.85
C ASP A 764 32.46 -36.40 10.44
N PRO A 765 33.72 -36.21 9.98
CA PRO A 765 34.19 -34.98 9.33
C PRO A 765 33.36 -34.53 8.12
N SER A 766 32.40 -35.34 7.70
CA SER A 766 31.55 -35.10 6.55
C SER A 766 30.37 -34.14 6.77
N LEU A 767 30.16 -33.48 7.91
CA LEU A 767 28.98 -32.60 8.13
C LEU A 767 29.24 -31.09 7.93
N GLN A 768 30.49 -30.67 7.65
CA GLN A 768 30.97 -29.31 7.96
C GLN A 768 31.40 -28.48 6.74
N THR A 769 30.99 -28.90 5.53
CA THR A 769 31.23 -28.16 4.28
C THR A 769 29.91 -27.87 3.55
N SER A 770 29.81 -26.74 2.82
CA SER A 770 28.65 -26.40 1.97
C SER A 770 28.14 -27.57 1.10
N PRO A 771 29.01 -28.40 0.46
CA PRO A 771 28.58 -29.57 -0.31
C PRO A 771 27.83 -30.63 0.48
N LEU A 772 28.21 -30.80 1.75
CA LEU A 772 27.71 -31.90 2.55
C LEU A 772 26.46 -31.53 3.33
N LEU A 773 26.35 -30.27 3.77
CA LEU A 773 25.08 -29.70 4.24
C LEU A 773 24.01 -29.81 3.15
N ARG A 774 24.37 -29.50 1.90
CA ARG A 774 23.49 -29.74 0.73
C ARG A 774 23.16 -31.23 0.52
N ARG A 775 24.08 -32.14 0.84
CA ARG A 775 23.87 -33.60 0.72
C ARG A 775 22.93 -34.16 1.79
N LEU A 776 23.02 -33.67 3.04
CA LEU A 776 22.09 -34.04 4.12
C LEU A 776 20.67 -33.54 3.83
N GLY A 777 20.60 -32.37 3.19
CA GLY A 777 19.34 -31.70 2.89
C GLY A 777 18.75 -31.01 4.12
N PRO A 778 17.74 -30.16 3.91
CA PRO A 778 17.23 -29.29 4.97
C PRO A 778 16.39 -30.04 6.02
N SER A 779 15.95 -31.27 5.76
CA SER A 779 15.23 -32.11 6.73
C SER A 779 16.09 -32.56 7.92
N ALA A 780 17.42 -32.61 7.76
CA ALA A 780 18.35 -32.96 8.82
C ALA A 780 18.38 -31.92 9.98
N PHE A 781 17.83 -30.73 9.75
CA PHE A 781 17.87 -29.59 10.67
C PHE A 781 16.51 -29.27 11.31
N ARG A 782 15.61 -30.26 11.37
CA ARG A 782 14.27 -30.12 11.98
C ARG A 782 14.27 -30.25 13.50
N HIS A 783 15.28 -30.89 14.09
CA HIS A 783 15.27 -31.27 15.51
C HIS A 783 16.56 -30.83 16.22
N PHE A 784 16.46 -30.66 17.54
CA PHE A 784 17.61 -30.41 18.40
C PHE A 784 18.63 -31.58 18.33
N PRO A 785 19.94 -31.30 18.35
CA PRO A 785 20.59 -29.98 18.37
C PRO A 785 20.78 -29.36 16.98
N HIS A 786 20.64 -30.13 15.90
CA HIS A 786 20.94 -29.70 14.53
C HIS A 786 20.17 -28.43 14.14
N HIS A 787 18.91 -28.31 14.56
CA HIS A 787 18.11 -27.12 14.33
C HIS A 787 18.76 -25.86 14.92
N HIS A 788 19.25 -25.92 16.17
CA HIS A 788 19.86 -24.76 16.83
C HIS A 788 21.23 -24.43 16.20
N PHE A 789 22.02 -25.44 15.87
CA PHE A 789 23.27 -25.24 15.12
C PHE A 789 23.02 -24.55 13.78
N PHE A 790 22.09 -25.06 12.97
CA PHE A 790 21.76 -24.47 11.68
C PHE A 790 21.25 -23.04 11.83
N THR A 791 20.28 -22.82 12.70
CA THR A 791 19.60 -21.53 12.82
C THR A 791 20.49 -20.45 13.46
N ARG A 792 21.24 -20.76 14.52
CA ARG A 792 22.05 -19.78 15.27
C ARG A 792 23.47 -19.60 14.74
N VAL A 793 24.06 -20.65 14.15
CA VAL A 793 25.48 -20.65 13.79
C VAL A 793 25.65 -20.63 12.27
N TYR A 794 25.26 -21.70 11.59
CA TYR A 794 25.57 -21.85 10.16
C TYR A 794 24.84 -20.85 9.26
N ARG A 795 23.52 -20.74 9.42
CA ARG A 795 22.65 -19.93 8.54
C ARG A 795 23.01 -18.45 8.55
N PRO A 796 23.10 -17.74 9.70
CA PRO A 796 23.48 -16.33 9.70
C PRO A 796 24.90 -16.12 9.16
N ALA A 797 25.87 -16.96 9.54
CA ALA A 797 27.24 -16.84 9.05
C ALA A 797 27.34 -17.00 7.52
N ALA A 798 26.71 -18.05 6.97
CA ALA A 798 26.71 -18.29 5.54
C ALA A 798 26.00 -17.18 4.74
N ILE A 799 24.91 -16.61 5.26
CA ILE A 799 24.18 -15.51 4.61
C ILE A 799 25.02 -14.23 4.63
N TRP A 800 25.62 -13.87 5.77
CA TRP A 800 26.40 -12.66 5.88
C TRP A 800 27.72 -12.72 5.11
N THR A 801 28.43 -13.85 5.12
CA THR A 801 29.59 -14.04 4.23
C THR A 801 29.19 -13.89 2.76
N ALA A 802 28.08 -14.49 2.34
CA ALA A 802 27.55 -14.36 0.98
C ALA A 802 27.17 -12.90 0.63
N LEU A 803 26.59 -12.15 1.56
CA LEU A 803 26.26 -10.73 1.38
C LEU A 803 27.52 -9.88 1.18
N LEU A 804 28.50 -10.02 2.08
CA LEU A 804 29.74 -9.25 2.06
C LEU A 804 30.58 -9.57 0.82
N SER A 805 30.61 -10.84 0.40
CA SER A 805 31.30 -11.27 -0.81
C SER A 805 30.49 -11.10 -2.10
N SER A 806 29.23 -10.66 -2.00
CA SER A 806 28.30 -10.58 -3.13
C SER A 806 28.19 -11.91 -3.92
N THR A 807 28.24 -13.04 -3.23
CA THR A 807 28.22 -14.39 -3.83
C THR A 807 26.88 -15.10 -3.53
N PRO A 808 26.16 -15.64 -4.53
CA PRO A 808 24.89 -16.32 -4.31
C PRO A 808 25.01 -17.50 -3.33
N THR A 809 23.98 -17.72 -2.50
CA THR A 809 23.91 -18.84 -1.54
C THR A 809 22.75 -19.78 -1.82
N PHE A 810 22.95 -21.08 -1.60
CA PHE A 810 21.89 -22.10 -1.74
C PHE A 810 20.76 -21.95 -0.71
N LEU A 811 21.02 -21.22 0.38
CA LEU A 811 20.03 -20.92 1.42
C LEU A 811 18.86 -20.06 0.92
N SER A 812 18.99 -19.48 -0.27
CA SER A 812 17.91 -18.79 -0.99
C SER A 812 16.83 -19.73 -1.55
N SER A 813 17.09 -21.03 -1.61
CA SER A 813 16.15 -22.00 -2.17
C SER A 813 14.99 -22.31 -1.21
N PRO A 814 13.75 -22.51 -1.72
CA PRO A 814 12.55 -22.65 -0.89
C PRO A 814 12.62 -23.77 0.17
N GLU A 815 13.27 -24.89 -0.16
CA GLU A 815 13.41 -26.03 0.75
C GLU A 815 14.20 -25.66 2.01
N TRP A 816 15.22 -24.80 1.89
CA TRP A 816 16.04 -24.33 3.00
C TRP A 816 15.39 -23.19 3.80
N GLN A 817 14.36 -22.56 3.25
CA GLN A 817 13.56 -21.54 3.92
C GLN A 817 12.36 -22.11 4.70
N THR A 818 11.98 -23.37 4.44
CA THR A 818 10.74 -23.97 4.98
C THR A 818 11.03 -25.21 5.82
N THR A 819 11.67 -26.22 5.24
CA THR A 819 11.87 -27.55 5.83
C THR A 819 12.49 -27.55 7.23
N PRO A 820 13.52 -26.73 7.55
CA PRO A 820 14.11 -26.70 8.90
C PRO A 820 13.15 -26.19 9.99
N PHE A 821 12.12 -25.43 9.61
CA PHE A 821 11.17 -24.76 10.51
C PHE A 821 9.81 -25.47 10.60
N GLU A 822 9.73 -26.73 10.15
CA GLU A 822 8.48 -27.51 10.24
C GLU A 822 8.14 -27.91 11.69
N SER A 823 9.16 -28.15 12.53
CA SER A 823 8.97 -28.58 13.92
C SER A 823 9.17 -27.44 14.92
N HIS A 824 10.24 -26.66 14.76
CA HIS A 824 10.47 -25.44 15.55
C HIS A 824 9.81 -24.24 14.86
N PRO A 825 9.06 -23.40 15.59
CA PRO A 825 8.43 -22.23 15.00
C PRO A 825 9.48 -21.21 14.51
N ALA A 826 9.32 -20.74 13.28
CA ALA A 826 10.15 -19.67 12.71
C ALA A 826 9.87 -18.33 13.41
N SER A 827 10.93 -17.64 13.81
CA SER A 827 10.85 -16.30 14.39
C SER A 827 10.81 -15.19 13.34
N PRO A 828 10.48 -13.93 13.71
CA PRO A 828 10.67 -12.80 12.81
C PRO A 828 12.10 -12.66 12.28
N LEU A 829 13.13 -12.99 13.08
CA LEU A 829 14.52 -12.97 12.63
C LEU A 829 14.79 -14.04 11.55
N ASP A 830 14.14 -15.20 11.61
CA ASP A 830 14.23 -16.23 10.58
C ASP A 830 13.59 -15.80 9.26
N GLN A 831 12.50 -15.05 9.35
CA GLN A 831 11.84 -14.45 8.18
C GLN A 831 12.77 -13.41 7.53
N LEU A 832 13.43 -12.55 8.33
CA LEU A 832 14.41 -11.60 7.83
C LEU A 832 15.58 -12.31 7.14
N LEU A 833 16.20 -13.29 7.79
CA LEU A 833 17.31 -14.05 7.20
C LEU A 833 16.90 -14.73 5.87
N SER A 834 15.65 -15.13 5.73
CA SER A 834 15.12 -15.64 4.45
C SER A 834 15.14 -14.56 3.36
N LEU A 835 14.73 -13.32 3.68
CA LEU A 835 14.81 -12.19 2.76
C LEU A 835 16.26 -11.84 2.43
N LEU A 836 17.13 -11.77 3.45
CA LEU A 836 18.54 -11.46 3.28
C LEU A 836 19.27 -12.48 2.41
N SER A 837 18.89 -13.76 2.47
CA SER A 837 19.48 -14.81 1.62
C SER A 837 19.29 -14.59 0.10
N LEU A 838 18.34 -13.74 -0.31
CA LEU A 838 18.07 -13.42 -1.71
C LEU A 838 18.99 -12.32 -2.27
N LEU A 839 19.47 -11.41 -1.42
CA LEU A 839 20.25 -10.24 -1.84
C LEU A 839 21.61 -10.56 -2.46
N PRO A 840 22.38 -11.59 -2.02
CA PRO A 840 23.68 -11.88 -2.63
C PRO A 840 23.61 -12.15 -4.13
N ALA A 841 22.53 -12.77 -4.62
CA ALA A 841 22.33 -12.97 -6.06
C ALA A 841 22.09 -11.66 -6.82
N LEU A 842 21.41 -10.69 -6.20
CA LEU A 842 21.22 -9.35 -6.76
C LEU A 842 22.55 -8.58 -6.76
N PHE A 843 23.35 -8.71 -5.70
CA PHE A 843 24.68 -8.07 -5.61
C PHE A 843 25.68 -8.66 -6.61
N ALA A 844 25.66 -9.97 -6.85
CA ALA A 844 26.46 -10.61 -7.89
C ALA A 844 26.13 -10.05 -9.29
N ARG A 845 24.83 -9.90 -9.59
CA ARG A 845 24.36 -9.29 -10.85
C ARG A 845 24.79 -7.83 -10.94
N PHE A 846 24.71 -7.09 -9.85
CA PHE A 846 25.18 -5.70 -9.78
C PHE A 846 26.65 -5.61 -10.17
N SER A 847 27.52 -6.39 -9.52
CA SER A 847 28.96 -6.40 -9.79
C SER A 847 29.27 -6.74 -11.25
N SER A 848 28.52 -7.67 -11.86
CA SER A 848 28.65 -7.99 -13.29
C SER A 848 28.24 -6.83 -14.20
N ILE A 849 27.19 -6.08 -13.86
CA ILE A 849 26.71 -4.95 -14.65
C ILE A 849 27.61 -3.72 -14.50
N THR A 850 28.12 -3.45 -13.30
CA THR A 850 28.94 -2.25 -13.01
C THR A 850 30.43 -2.49 -13.12
N SER A 851 30.87 -3.69 -13.54
CA SER A 851 32.28 -3.99 -13.76
C SER A 851 32.90 -3.02 -14.77
N PRO A 852 34.13 -2.51 -14.54
CA PRO A 852 34.87 -1.70 -15.52
C PRO A 852 35.04 -2.39 -16.87
N ASP A 853 35.08 -3.72 -16.89
CA ASP A 853 35.23 -4.54 -18.10
C ASP A 853 33.91 -4.72 -18.88
N ASN A 854 32.77 -4.25 -18.34
CA ASN A 854 31.47 -4.35 -18.99
C ASN A 854 31.12 -3.03 -19.69
N PRO A 855 31.23 -2.95 -21.04
CA PRO A 855 31.06 -1.70 -21.76
C PRO A 855 29.61 -1.16 -21.66
N PRO A 856 29.42 0.17 -21.70
CA PRO A 856 28.10 0.79 -21.61
C PRO A 856 27.32 0.58 -22.91
N THR A 857 26.67 -0.58 -23.02
CA THR A 857 25.80 -0.98 -24.13
C THR A 857 24.33 -0.83 -23.78
N LEU A 858 23.45 -0.80 -24.77
CA LEU A 858 22.00 -0.81 -24.56
C LEU A 858 21.56 -2.06 -23.78
N SER A 859 22.20 -3.21 -24.06
CA SER A 859 21.95 -4.47 -23.32
C SER A 859 22.28 -4.32 -21.84
N ARG A 860 23.45 -3.75 -21.50
CA ARG A 860 23.84 -3.47 -20.11
C ARG A 860 22.84 -2.54 -19.42
N ARG A 861 22.36 -1.51 -20.11
CA ARG A 861 21.35 -0.58 -19.60
C ARG A 861 20.03 -1.28 -19.25
N LEU A 862 19.52 -2.14 -20.13
CA LEU A 862 18.29 -2.91 -19.88
C LEU A 862 18.46 -3.90 -18.73
N LEU A 863 19.63 -4.54 -18.61
CA LEU A 863 19.94 -5.40 -17.47
C LEU A 863 20.02 -4.61 -16.15
N ALA A 864 20.57 -3.40 -16.18
CA ALA A 864 20.62 -2.50 -15.03
C ALA A 864 19.22 -2.08 -14.58
N GLN A 865 18.35 -1.79 -15.55
CA GLN A 865 16.95 -1.43 -15.31
C GLN A 865 16.16 -2.58 -14.65
N ASP A 866 16.26 -3.79 -15.19
CA ASP A 866 15.63 -4.98 -14.61
C ASP A 866 16.18 -5.27 -13.20
N LEU A 867 17.51 -5.14 -13.01
CA LEU A 867 18.11 -5.35 -11.71
C LEU A 867 17.65 -4.30 -10.69
N LEU A 868 17.53 -3.02 -11.07
CA LEU A 868 17.04 -1.97 -10.19
C LEU A 868 15.61 -2.23 -9.73
N LEU A 869 14.72 -2.67 -10.64
CA LEU A 869 13.37 -3.09 -10.28
C LEU A 869 13.35 -4.27 -9.31
N ASN A 870 14.20 -5.28 -9.52
CA ASN A 870 14.33 -6.42 -8.61
C ASN A 870 14.86 -6.01 -7.22
N MET A 871 15.80 -5.06 -7.17
CA MET A 871 16.30 -4.50 -5.90
C MET A 871 15.24 -3.67 -5.18
N MET A 872 14.40 -2.93 -5.91
CA MET A 872 13.26 -2.21 -5.32
C MET A 872 12.21 -3.15 -4.72
N ASP A 873 11.96 -4.31 -5.35
CA ASP A 873 11.08 -5.33 -4.78
C ASP A 873 11.66 -5.93 -3.49
N ALA A 874 12.96 -6.22 -3.49
CA ALA A 874 13.65 -6.67 -2.29
C ALA A 874 13.60 -5.63 -1.15
N GLU A 875 13.84 -4.35 -1.46
CA GLU A 875 13.68 -3.22 -0.52
C GLU A 875 12.26 -3.18 0.07
N ALA A 876 11.23 -3.28 -0.78
CA ALA A 876 9.84 -3.26 -0.34
C ALA A 876 9.51 -4.41 0.62
N ARG A 877 10.01 -5.61 0.34
CA ARG A 877 9.83 -6.78 1.22
C ARG A 877 10.54 -6.64 2.56
N LEU A 878 11.73 -6.06 2.58
CA LEU A 878 12.45 -5.74 3.82
C LEU A 878 11.68 -4.70 4.66
N HIS A 879 11.14 -3.66 4.02
CA HIS A 879 10.34 -2.65 4.71
C HIS A 879 9.01 -3.21 5.24
N GLN A 880 8.37 -4.11 4.49
CA GLN A 880 7.18 -4.83 4.96
C GLN A 880 7.48 -5.66 6.21
N TRP A 881 8.62 -6.37 6.22
CA TRP A 881 9.07 -7.10 7.40
C TRP A 881 9.27 -6.18 8.61
N PHE A 882 9.96 -5.05 8.44
CA PHE A 882 10.20 -4.09 9.53
C PHE A 882 8.88 -3.52 10.09
N THR A 883 7.93 -3.20 9.22
CA THR A 883 6.59 -2.73 9.60
C THR A 883 5.76 -3.82 10.31
N SER A 884 6.01 -5.08 10.01
CA SER A 884 5.33 -6.19 10.71
C SER A 884 5.78 -6.33 12.16
N LEU A 885 7.04 -6.02 12.47
CA LEU A 885 7.56 -6.02 13.85
C LEU A 885 6.92 -4.93 14.72
N THR A 886 6.57 -3.78 14.15
CA THR A 886 5.94 -2.67 14.89
C THR A 886 4.46 -2.88 15.16
N THR A 887 3.82 -3.87 14.51
CA THR A 887 2.38 -4.13 14.60
C THR A 887 2.01 -5.39 15.37
N THR A 888 2.97 -6.31 15.64
CA THR A 888 2.71 -7.65 16.20
C THR A 888 2.54 -7.73 17.72
N GLY A 889 2.59 -6.62 18.46
CA GLY A 889 2.44 -6.58 19.92
C GLY A 889 1.05 -6.97 20.48
N ASN A 890 0.07 -7.33 19.65
CA ASN A 890 -1.34 -7.39 20.06
C ASN A 890 -2.02 -8.79 20.04
N ASN A 891 -1.31 -9.88 19.70
CA ASN A 891 -1.97 -11.18 19.46
C ASN A 891 -1.72 -12.30 20.49
N ASN A 892 -0.96 -12.06 21.57
CA ASN A 892 -0.65 -13.10 22.57
C ASN A 892 -1.16 -12.79 23.99
N THR A 893 -2.42 -12.35 24.15
CA THR A 893 -3.10 -12.47 25.44
C THR A 893 -4.40 -13.26 25.29
N SER A 894 -4.36 -14.46 25.83
CA SER A 894 -5.52 -15.34 26.01
C SER A 894 -6.63 -14.62 26.79
N ARG A 895 -7.85 -14.73 26.27
CA ARG A 895 -9.11 -14.42 26.96
C ARG A 895 -9.06 -14.84 28.43
N SER A 896 -9.06 -13.86 29.32
CA SER A 896 -9.67 -14.01 30.65
C SER A 896 -10.67 -12.87 30.85
N SER A 897 -11.91 -13.26 31.10
CA SER A 897 -13.02 -12.37 31.36
C SER A 897 -12.86 -11.73 32.74
N SER A 898 -12.61 -10.44 32.80
CA SER A 898 -13.04 -9.63 33.94
C SER A 898 -13.26 -8.17 33.53
N SER A 899 -14.38 -7.63 33.98
CA SER A 899 -14.84 -6.27 33.79
C SER A 899 -13.89 -5.27 34.47
N SER A 900 -13.16 -4.46 33.70
CA SER A 900 -12.72 -3.15 34.18
C SER A 900 -12.44 -2.20 33.01
N SER A 901 -12.86 -0.96 33.21
CA SER A 901 -12.84 0.16 32.26
C SER A 901 -11.44 0.78 32.13
N ARG A 902 -10.71 0.43 31.07
CA ARG A 902 -9.64 1.28 30.49
C ARG A 902 -9.22 0.76 29.09
N PRO A 903 -9.08 1.60 28.06
CA PRO A 903 -8.47 1.17 26.81
C PRO A 903 -7.01 0.77 27.06
N PRO A 904 -6.50 -0.31 26.43
CA PRO A 904 -5.10 -0.72 26.57
C PRO A 904 -4.18 0.35 25.98
N PRO A 905 -2.98 0.57 26.57
CA PRO A 905 -2.00 1.49 26.00
C PRO A 905 -1.58 1.04 24.59
N PRO A 906 -1.17 1.97 23.70
CA PRO A 906 -0.65 1.62 22.39
C PRO A 906 0.54 0.65 22.54
N PRO A 907 0.73 -0.30 21.60
CA PRO A 907 1.84 -1.23 21.66
C PRO A 907 3.16 -0.45 21.68
N PRO A 908 4.15 -0.86 22.52
CA PRO A 908 5.41 -0.16 22.60
C PRO A 908 6.13 -0.19 21.24
N PRO A 909 6.86 0.88 20.88
CA PRO A 909 7.67 0.86 19.67
C PRO A 909 8.76 -0.23 19.77
N VAL A 910 9.18 -0.79 18.62
CA VAL A 910 10.21 -1.85 18.56
C VAL A 910 11.53 -1.40 19.17
N PHE A 911 11.82 -0.10 19.08
CA PHE A 911 12.92 0.57 19.74
C PHE A 911 12.50 1.97 20.19
N TRP A 912 13.21 2.53 21.16
CA TRP A 912 13.01 3.89 21.65
C TRP A 912 14.34 4.54 22.00
N VAL A 913 14.36 5.87 21.99
CA VAL A 913 15.53 6.64 22.46
C VAL A 913 15.64 6.50 23.98
N VAL A 914 16.80 6.11 24.46
CA VAL A 914 17.09 6.03 25.90
C VAL A 914 17.21 7.46 26.44
N THR A 915 16.22 7.89 27.22
CA THR A 915 16.29 9.11 28.03
C THR A 915 16.68 8.70 29.45
N ASP A 916 17.89 9.08 29.88
CA ASP A 916 18.33 8.80 31.25
C ASP A 916 17.51 9.62 32.26
N PRO A 917 16.79 8.99 33.21
CA PRO A 917 16.07 9.70 34.27
C PRO A 917 16.98 10.32 35.34
N SER A 918 18.28 9.95 35.38
CA SER A 918 19.20 10.30 36.46
C SER A 918 20.07 11.54 36.19
N GLY A 919 20.05 12.10 34.98
CA GLY A 919 20.83 13.29 34.63
C GLY A 919 22.35 13.08 34.67
N LEU A 920 22.81 11.84 34.79
CA LEU A 920 24.21 11.47 34.70
C LEU A 920 24.50 11.16 33.24
N VAL A 921 24.90 12.20 32.52
CA VAL A 921 25.37 12.15 31.13
C VAL A 921 26.15 10.86 30.87
N TYR A 922 25.51 9.87 30.24
CA TYR A 922 26.23 8.89 29.45
C TYR A 922 26.91 9.73 28.38
N GLN A 923 28.24 9.87 28.46
CA GLN A 923 28.96 10.74 27.53
C GLN A 923 28.55 10.36 26.11
N PRO A 924 27.92 11.27 25.33
CA PRO A 924 27.62 10.97 23.94
C PRO A 924 28.94 10.61 23.27
N GLN A 925 29.08 9.37 22.81
CA GLN A 925 30.21 9.00 22.00
C GLN A 925 30.02 9.72 20.67
N ILE A 926 30.67 10.88 20.55
CA ILE A 926 30.79 11.63 19.31
C ILE A 926 31.18 10.59 18.24
N PRO A 927 30.38 10.40 17.18
CA PRO A 927 29.48 11.40 16.60
C PRO A 927 27.96 11.18 16.80
N PHE A 928 27.48 10.18 17.53
CA PHE A 928 26.05 9.82 17.52
C PHE A 928 25.31 10.26 18.80
N THR A 929 24.20 10.99 18.63
CA THR A 929 23.25 11.32 19.73
C THR A 929 22.12 10.30 19.81
N ASP A 930 21.41 10.28 20.94
CA ASP A 930 20.15 9.52 21.10
C ASP A 930 20.30 8.01 20.91
N THR A 931 20.94 7.33 21.87
CA THR A 931 21.07 5.86 21.85
C THR A 931 19.72 5.16 21.87
N PHE A 932 19.61 4.01 21.19
CA PHE A 932 18.39 3.23 21.07
C PHE A 932 18.41 2.02 22.01
N ALA A 933 17.29 1.78 22.68
CA ALA A 933 16.97 0.52 23.33
C ALA A 933 15.88 -0.22 22.56
N PHE A 934 15.82 -1.54 22.68
CA PHE A 934 14.87 -2.38 21.94
C PHE A 934 13.97 -3.19 22.85
N VAL A 935 12.84 -3.65 22.32
CA VAL A 935 11.88 -4.48 23.08
C VAL A 935 12.48 -5.83 23.51
N SER A 936 13.45 -6.36 22.76
CA SER A 936 14.22 -7.56 23.10
C SER A 936 15.55 -7.58 22.33
N GLY A 937 16.53 -8.37 22.80
CA GLY A 937 17.79 -8.59 22.10
C GLY A 937 17.60 -9.10 20.66
N GLN A 938 16.65 -10.02 20.47
CA GLN A 938 16.33 -10.56 19.14
C GLN A 938 15.71 -9.53 18.20
N ALA A 939 14.77 -8.71 18.70
CA ALA A 939 14.17 -7.64 17.91
C ALA A 939 15.24 -6.59 17.55
N GLY A 940 16.12 -6.25 18.49
CA GLY A 940 17.24 -5.35 18.25
C GLY A 940 18.19 -5.88 17.19
N LEU A 941 18.64 -7.13 17.30
CA LEU A 941 19.48 -7.76 16.29
C LEU A 941 18.80 -7.78 14.90
N GLY A 942 17.51 -8.10 14.84
CA GLY A 942 16.74 -8.04 13.60
C GLY A 942 16.70 -6.64 12.98
N VAL A 943 16.51 -5.60 13.78
CA VAL A 943 16.51 -4.21 13.30
C VAL A 943 17.90 -3.79 12.81
N LEU A 944 18.98 -4.17 13.52
CA LEU A 944 20.34 -3.92 13.06
C LEU A 944 20.60 -4.62 11.71
N TYR A 945 20.20 -5.89 11.56
CA TYR A 945 20.34 -6.63 10.30
C TYR A 945 19.55 -6.01 9.16
N TYR A 946 18.33 -5.52 9.42
CA TYR A 946 17.53 -4.79 8.45
C TYR A 946 18.24 -3.51 7.97
N TRP A 947 18.69 -2.66 8.90
CA TRP A 947 19.41 -1.44 8.54
C TRP A 947 20.73 -1.74 7.82
N SER A 948 21.51 -2.72 8.28
CA SER A 948 22.72 -3.17 7.59
C SER A 948 22.43 -3.60 6.15
N SER A 949 21.31 -4.29 5.90
CA SER A 949 20.93 -4.68 4.54
C SER A 949 20.62 -3.47 3.65
N LEU A 950 20.01 -2.41 4.19
CA LEU A 950 19.76 -1.17 3.46
C LEU A 950 21.04 -0.38 3.20
N VAL A 951 21.96 -0.32 4.17
CA VAL A 951 23.29 0.29 4.01
C VAL A 951 24.06 -0.35 2.86
N MET A 952 23.91 -1.66 2.66
CA MET A 952 24.50 -2.34 1.50
C MET A 952 23.69 -2.13 0.21
N LEU A 953 22.36 -2.09 0.28
CA LEU A 953 21.48 -2.04 -0.89
C LEU A 953 21.43 -0.65 -1.54
N TYR A 954 21.33 0.43 -0.76
CA TYR A 954 21.10 1.79 -1.26
C TYR A 954 22.20 2.31 -2.18
N PRO A 955 23.50 2.22 -1.84
CA PRO A 955 24.56 2.66 -2.75
C PRO A 955 24.55 1.93 -4.10
N ARG A 956 24.16 0.65 -4.11
CA ARG A 956 24.05 -0.16 -5.35
C ARG A 956 22.86 0.28 -6.20
N MET A 957 21.70 0.53 -5.57
CA MET A 957 20.50 1.05 -6.25
C MET A 957 20.76 2.44 -6.82
N TRP A 958 21.40 3.32 -6.03
CA TRP A 958 21.85 4.64 -6.47
C TRP A 958 22.76 4.53 -7.70
N ARG A 959 23.78 3.66 -7.66
CA ARG A 959 24.68 3.47 -8.80
C ARG A 959 23.96 2.92 -10.04
N LEU A 960 23.06 1.94 -9.88
CA LEU A 960 22.28 1.40 -11.00
C LEU A 960 21.38 2.44 -11.64
N TYR A 961 20.77 3.33 -10.85
CA TYR A 961 19.95 4.42 -11.35
C TYR A 961 20.77 5.30 -12.32
N TRP A 962 21.98 5.68 -11.95
CA TRP A 962 22.86 6.47 -12.81
C TRP A 962 23.40 5.71 -14.02
N VAL A 963 23.59 4.39 -13.92
CA VAL A 963 23.92 3.54 -15.08
C VAL A 963 22.85 3.62 -16.18
N LEU A 964 21.59 3.91 -15.83
CA LEU A 964 20.52 4.09 -16.83
C LEU A 964 20.77 5.30 -17.74
N PHE A 965 21.47 6.31 -17.22
CA PHE A 965 21.75 7.58 -17.90
C PHE A 965 23.15 7.64 -18.53
N GLU A 966 24.01 6.63 -18.32
CA GLU A 966 25.30 6.54 -19.01
C GLU A 966 25.10 6.43 -20.52
N GLY A 967 25.87 7.18 -21.32
CA GLY A 967 25.84 7.14 -22.78
C GLY A 967 26.18 5.75 -23.32
N VAL A 968 25.44 5.27 -24.33
CA VAL A 968 25.63 3.92 -24.89
C VAL A 968 26.50 3.92 -26.14
N ILE A 969 27.48 3.01 -26.22
CA ILE A 969 28.41 2.93 -27.36
C ILE A 969 27.80 2.28 -28.61
N ASP A 970 26.69 1.55 -28.46
CA ASP A 970 25.99 0.81 -29.52
C ASP A 970 24.65 1.47 -29.92
N GLY A 971 24.46 2.75 -29.57
CA GLY A 971 23.33 3.56 -30.01
C GLY A 971 23.38 3.91 -31.52
N PRO A 972 22.25 4.28 -32.13
CA PRO A 972 22.21 4.69 -33.54
C PRO A 972 23.15 5.88 -33.81
N ALA A 973 24.00 5.75 -34.83
CA ALA A 973 25.01 6.74 -35.17
C ALA A 973 24.37 8.11 -35.48
N GLY A 974 24.84 9.16 -34.79
CA GLY A 974 24.35 10.54 -34.97
C GLY A 974 23.29 11.00 -33.96
N VAL A 975 22.95 10.18 -32.95
CA VAL A 975 22.06 10.56 -31.84
C VAL A 975 22.90 10.65 -30.57
N GLU A 976 23.35 11.86 -30.21
CA GLU A 976 24.18 12.10 -29.01
C GLU A 976 23.40 11.91 -27.70
N GLU A 977 22.07 11.99 -27.73
CA GLU A 977 21.21 11.78 -26.55
C GLU A 977 19.97 10.96 -26.94
N VAL A 978 20.01 9.65 -26.67
CA VAL A 978 18.76 8.86 -26.60
C VAL A 978 18.08 9.24 -25.29
N GLU A 979 17.05 10.09 -25.36
CA GLU A 979 16.20 10.48 -24.21
C GLU A 979 15.81 9.22 -23.41
N VAL A 980 16.36 9.09 -22.19
CA VAL A 980 16.15 7.93 -21.33
C VAL A 980 14.76 8.03 -20.70
N ARG A 981 13.76 7.43 -21.35
CA ARG A 981 12.42 7.31 -20.75
C ARG A 981 12.39 6.16 -19.75
N LEU A 982 12.38 6.49 -18.45
CA LEU A 982 12.15 5.53 -17.38
C LEU A 982 10.68 5.03 -17.44
N PRO A 983 10.41 3.72 -17.47
CA PRO A 983 9.04 3.21 -17.52
C PRO A 983 8.46 2.94 -16.13
N GLY A 984 7.13 3.11 -16.02
CA GLY A 984 6.33 2.62 -14.89
C GLY A 984 6.80 3.15 -13.53
N LYS A 985 7.03 2.23 -12.58
CA LYS A 985 7.44 2.57 -11.20
C LYS A 985 8.75 3.36 -11.14
N LEU A 986 9.69 3.17 -12.08
CA LEU A 986 10.99 3.87 -12.04
C LEU A 986 10.86 5.38 -12.29
N ALA A 987 9.84 5.83 -13.03
CA ALA A 987 9.61 7.25 -13.30
C ALA A 987 9.08 8.04 -12.09
N GLN A 988 8.55 7.34 -11.09
CA GLN A 988 7.92 7.94 -9.90
C GLN A 988 8.82 7.87 -8.66
N VAL A 989 10.00 7.26 -8.78
CA VAL A 989 10.93 7.12 -7.67
C VAL A 989 11.79 8.36 -7.57
N ASP A 990 11.80 8.98 -6.39
CA ASP A 990 12.84 9.94 -6.04
C ASP A 990 14.14 9.16 -5.77
N PRO A 991 15.17 9.26 -6.64
CA PRO A 991 16.43 8.55 -6.45
C PRO A 991 17.17 9.04 -5.20
N MET A 992 16.91 10.27 -4.73
CA MET A 992 17.60 10.85 -3.56
C MET A 992 17.41 10.01 -2.31
N ARG A 993 16.31 9.24 -2.21
CA ARG A 993 16.09 8.31 -1.10
C ARG A 993 17.16 7.22 -0.95
N TRP A 994 17.93 6.93 -2.00
CA TRP A 994 19.06 5.99 -1.99
C TRP A 994 20.42 6.71 -1.90
N GLY A 995 20.40 8.04 -1.75
CA GLY A 995 21.58 8.88 -1.67
C GLY A 995 22.44 8.58 -0.45
N TRP A 996 23.64 9.15 -0.44
CA TRP A 996 24.60 8.93 0.64
C TRP A 996 24.13 9.54 1.97
N LYS A 997 23.32 10.62 1.95
CA LYS A 997 22.77 11.27 3.15
C LYS A 997 21.80 10.35 3.88
N GLU A 998 20.89 9.75 3.14
CA GLU A 998 19.87 8.82 3.62
C GLU A 998 20.52 7.51 4.08
N THR A 999 21.45 6.98 3.30
CA THR A 999 22.23 5.79 3.66
C THR A 999 23.03 6.01 4.95
N ARG A 1000 23.64 7.20 5.11
CA ARG A 1000 24.33 7.60 6.33
C ARG A 1000 23.38 7.68 7.52
N GLY A 1001 22.18 8.23 7.35
CA GLY A 1001 21.15 8.26 8.40
C GLY A 1001 20.71 6.85 8.85
N VAL A 1002 20.63 5.90 7.93
CA VAL A 1002 20.38 4.48 8.27
C VAL A 1002 21.56 3.88 9.05
N ALA A 1003 22.80 4.13 8.62
CA ALA A 1003 24.00 3.68 9.30
C ALA A 1003 24.11 4.27 10.73
N GLU A 1004 23.74 5.54 10.92
CA GLU A 1004 23.66 6.16 12.24
C GLU A 1004 22.69 5.43 13.17
N GLY A 1005 21.54 4.97 12.66
CA GLY A 1005 20.57 4.19 13.43
C GLY A 1005 21.17 2.90 13.99
N ILE A 1006 22.02 2.23 13.20
CA ILE A 1006 22.77 1.04 13.63
C ILE A 1006 23.70 1.39 14.79
N CYS A 1007 24.47 2.48 14.66
CA CYS A 1007 25.42 2.91 15.69
C CYS A 1007 24.70 3.30 17.00
N ARG A 1008 23.53 3.95 16.90
CA ARG A 1008 22.72 4.34 18.06
C ARG A 1008 22.19 3.13 18.85
N GLY A 1009 21.91 2.00 18.19
CA GLY A 1009 21.38 0.79 18.82
C GLY A 1009 22.39 -0.32 19.13
N GLY A 1010 23.58 -0.28 18.51
CA GLY A 1010 24.55 -1.38 18.55
C GLY A 1010 24.97 -1.78 19.97
N ASP A 1011 25.26 -0.81 20.83
CA ASP A 1011 25.71 -1.06 22.20
C ASP A 1011 24.65 -1.74 23.06
N TRP A 1012 23.37 -1.41 22.88
CA TRP A 1012 22.27 -2.03 23.61
C TRP A 1012 22.12 -3.52 23.23
N VAL A 1013 22.18 -3.82 21.93
CA VAL A 1013 22.08 -5.21 21.45
C VAL A 1013 23.27 -6.03 21.92
N LEU A 1014 24.48 -5.45 21.88
CA LEU A 1014 25.69 -6.12 22.34
C LEU A 1014 25.65 -6.44 23.85
N GLY A 1015 25.18 -5.51 24.68
CA GLY A 1015 25.10 -5.70 26.13
C GLY A 1015 24.24 -6.88 26.57
N GLY A 1016 23.24 -7.26 25.77
CA GLY A 1016 22.36 -8.41 26.02
C GLY A 1016 22.73 -9.70 25.28
N ALA A 1017 23.74 -9.68 24.40
CA ALA A 1017 24.02 -10.82 23.52
C ALA A 1017 24.78 -11.95 24.26
N ALA A 1018 24.26 -13.18 24.16
CA ALA A 1018 24.97 -14.42 24.53
C ALA A 1018 25.84 -14.98 23.38
N GLN A 1019 25.68 -14.43 22.18
CA GLN A 1019 26.47 -14.73 20.99
C GLN A 1019 26.92 -13.40 20.35
N PRO A 1020 28.00 -12.77 20.86
CA PRO A 1020 28.46 -11.45 20.40
C PRO A 1020 28.85 -11.43 18.91
N ASP A 1021 29.21 -12.59 18.35
CA ASP A 1021 29.51 -12.77 16.93
C ASP A 1021 28.39 -12.29 16.00
N LEU A 1022 27.12 -12.37 16.43
CA LEU A 1022 25.98 -11.89 15.65
C LEU A 1022 25.99 -10.37 15.45
N VAL A 1023 26.71 -9.61 16.26
CA VAL A 1023 26.89 -8.17 16.07
C VAL A 1023 28.12 -7.87 15.21
N GLY A 1024 29.09 -8.80 15.14
CA GLY A 1024 30.31 -8.65 14.34
C GLY A 1024 30.05 -8.36 12.86
N TRP A 1025 29.05 -9.01 12.24
CA TRP A 1025 28.70 -8.77 10.82
C TRP A 1025 28.26 -7.33 10.55
N VAL A 1026 27.59 -6.72 11.53
CA VAL A 1026 27.11 -5.33 11.46
C VAL A 1026 28.29 -4.36 11.47
N VAL A 1027 29.36 -4.69 12.23
CA VAL A 1027 30.59 -3.91 12.27
C VAL A 1027 31.26 -3.87 10.89
N GLU A 1028 31.39 -5.01 10.20
CA GLU A 1028 32.01 -5.04 8.86
C GLU A 1028 31.22 -4.20 7.83
N VAL A 1029 29.89 -4.22 7.91
CA VAL A 1029 29.05 -3.37 7.03
C VAL A 1029 29.29 -1.88 7.29
N LEU A 1030 29.36 -1.48 8.55
CA LEU A 1030 29.63 -0.08 8.93
C LEU A 1030 31.04 0.37 8.54
N GLU A 1031 32.05 -0.47 8.76
CA GLU A 1031 33.43 -0.16 8.36
C GLU A 1031 33.57 -0.02 6.84
N GLY A 1032 32.96 -0.92 6.08
CA GLY A 1032 32.92 -0.82 4.62
C GLY A 1032 32.24 0.46 4.14
N PHE A 1033 31.05 0.77 4.68
CA PHE A 1033 30.30 1.97 4.27
C PHE A 1033 31.03 3.27 4.63
N TYR A 1034 31.44 3.46 5.88
CA TYR A 1034 32.10 4.70 6.31
C TYR A 1034 33.50 4.83 5.71
N GLY A 1035 34.16 3.72 5.37
CA GLY A 1035 35.43 3.73 4.62
C GLY A 1035 35.29 4.21 3.17
N GLU A 1036 34.17 3.88 2.51
CA GLU A 1036 33.89 4.29 1.13
C GLU A 1036 33.17 5.65 1.02
N LEU A 1037 32.60 6.16 2.12
CA LEU A 1037 31.82 7.39 2.17
C LEU A 1037 32.51 8.60 1.51
N PRO A 1038 33.82 8.87 1.71
CA PRO A 1038 34.50 9.97 1.02
C PRO A 1038 34.48 9.84 -0.51
N GLY A 1039 34.57 8.62 -1.03
CA GLY A 1039 34.48 8.34 -2.47
C GLY A 1039 33.06 8.54 -3.01
N MET A 1040 32.04 8.21 -2.22
CA MET A 1040 30.63 8.43 -2.59
C MET A 1040 30.23 9.92 -2.59
N MET A 1041 30.89 10.74 -1.77
CA MET A 1041 30.70 12.20 -1.73
C MET A 1041 31.43 12.91 -2.88
N ALA A 1042 32.48 12.31 -3.45
CA ALA A 1042 33.26 12.90 -4.53
C ALA A 1042 32.41 13.03 -5.82
N GLY A 1043 32.00 14.25 -6.15
CA GLY A 1043 31.12 14.56 -7.30
C GLY A 1043 29.85 15.35 -6.95
N TRP A 1044 29.61 15.64 -5.67
CA TRP A 1044 28.49 16.47 -5.22
C TRP A 1044 28.94 17.89 -4.88
N GLU A 1045 28.57 18.86 -5.71
CA GLU A 1045 28.68 20.29 -5.41
C GLU A 1045 27.35 20.82 -4.87
N GLU A 1046 27.24 21.03 -3.57
CA GLU A 1046 26.14 21.80 -2.97
C GLU A 1046 26.62 23.25 -2.78
N GLY A 1047 26.16 24.17 -3.63
CA GLY A 1047 26.35 25.61 -3.44
C GLY A 1047 27.81 26.11 -3.48
N GLY A 1048 28.73 25.39 -4.13
CA GLY A 1048 30.14 25.81 -4.27
C GLY A 1048 30.98 25.65 -2.99
N VAL A 1049 30.50 24.93 -1.98
CA VAL A 1049 31.24 24.62 -0.75
C VAL A 1049 31.37 23.11 -0.61
N MET A 1050 32.60 22.61 -0.50
CA MET A 1050 32.87 21.23 -0.10
C MET A 1050 32.35 21.02 1.33
N VAL A 1051 31.17 20.42 1.48
CA VAL A 1051 30.60 20.07 2.80
C VAL A 1051 31.36 18.87 3.34
N GLY A 1052 32.47 19.14 4.02
CA GLY A 1052 33.34 18.16 4.65
C GLY A 1052 32.74 17.59 5.93
N GLY A 1053 32.19 16.38 5.85
CA GLY A 1053 32.25 15.40 6.93
C GLY A 1053 32.88 14.14 6.38
N ASP A 1054 34.18 13.93 6.61
CA ASP A 1054 34.99 12.88 5.97
C ASP A 1054 34.78 11.46 6.54
N GLY A 1055 33.73 11.25 7.34
CA GLY A 1055 33.38 9.96 7.96
C GLY A 1055 34.37 9.48 9.04
N ARG A 1056 35.42 10.25 9.36
CA ARG A 1056 36.52 9.77 10.23
C ARG A 1056 36.10 9.53 11.68
N LEU A 1057 35.18 10.33 12.20
CA LEU A 1057 34.69 10.17 13.58
C LEU A 1057 33.84 8.90 13.70
N GLU A 1058 33.02 8.63 12.68
CA GLU A 1058 32.22 7.42 12.56
C GLU A 1058 33.14 6.19 12.44
N VAL A 1059 34.16 6.22 11.58
CA VAL A 1059 35.17 5.15 11.50
C VAL A 1059 35.86 4.93 12.86
N GLY A 1060 36.20 6.01 13.57
CA GLY A 1060 36.77 5.93 14.93
C GLY A 1060 35.83 5.24 15.92
N TRP A 1061 34.53 5.58 15.87
CA TRP A 1061 33.51 4.95 16.69
C TRP A 1061 33.35 3.46 16.35
N VAL A 1062 33.28 3.10 15.06
CA VAL A 1062 33.10 1.71 14.62
C VAL A 1062 34.29 0.85 15.04
N ARG A 1063 35.52 1.36 14.93
CA ARG A 1063 36.71 0.68 15.48
C ARG A 1063 36.60 0.48 17.00
N GLY A 1064 36.14 1.49 17.73
CA GLY A 1064 35.87 1.37 19.17
C GLY A 1064 34.76 0.37 19.49
N PHE A 1065 33.74 0.25 18.64
CA PHE A 1065 32.66 -0.72 18.79
C PHE A 1065 33.15 -2.16 18.54
N ARG A 1066 34.04 -2.37 17.56
CA ARG A 1066 34.73 -3.66 17.33
C ARG A 1066 35.48 -4.14 18.58
N GLU A 1067 36.14 -3.22 19.30
CA GLU A 1067 36.81 -3.52 20.56
C GLU A 1067 35.81 -3.91 21.67
N ARG A 1068 34.63 -3.28 21.72
CA ARG A 1068 33.57 -3.65 22.67
C ARG A 1068 32.97 -5.02 22.37
N VAL A 1069 32.77 -5.36 21.09
CA VAL A 1069 32.39 -6.72 20.66
C VAL A 1069 33.44 -7.72 21.13
N ARG A 1070 34.73 -7.37 21.00
CA ARG A 1070 35.83 -8.21 21.49
C ARG A 1070 35.77 -8.43 23.00
N GLY A 1071 35.55 -7.36 23.77
CA GLY A 1071 35.40 -7.42 25.21
C GLY A 1071 34.25 -8.34 25.64
N ARG A 1072 33.09 -8.21 24.99
CA ARG A 1072 31.92 -9.06 25.26
C ARG A 1072 32.17 -10.54 24.96
N GLY A 1073 32.86 -10.85 23.85
CA GLY A 1073 33.28 -12.23 23.56
C GLY A 1073 34.26 -12.78 24.59
N GLY A 1074 35.15 -11.93 25.12
CA GLY A 1074 36.02 -12.27 26.25
C GLY A 1074 35.24 -12.64 27.52
N GLU A 1075 34.24 -11.83 27.89
CA GLU A 1075 33.36 -12.11 29.04
C GLU A 1075 32.64 -13.46 28.90
N VAL A 1076 32.11 -13.76 27.71
CA VAL A 1076 31.51 -15.07 27.43
C VAL A 1076 32.55 -16.18 27.56
N GLY A 1077 33.75 -15.99 27.00
CA GLY A 1077 34.87 -16.93 27.14
C GLY A 1077 35.25 -17.21 28.60
N GLU A 1078 35.27 -16.21 29.47
CA GLU A 1078 35.56 -16.36 30.91
C GLU A 1078 34.48 -17.18 31.63
N VAL A 1079 33.19 -16.90 31.36
CA VAL A 1079 32.07 -17.68 31.93
C VAL A 1079 32.15 -19.15 31.52
N VAL A 1080 32.56 -19.41 30.28
CA VAL A 1080 32.70 -20.76 29.74
C VAL A 1080 33.94 -21.44 30.32
N GLY A 1081 35.05 -20.73 30.48
CA GLY A 1081 36.27 -21.30 31.06
C GLY A 1081 36.16 -21.61 32.56
N GLY A 1082 35.27 -20.94 33.28
CA GLY A 1082 35.01 -21.17 34.71
C GLY A 1082 34.20 -22.44 35.04
N ARG A 1083 33.85 -23.27 34.05
CA ARG A 1083 32.94 -24.43 34.23
C ARG A 1083 33.58 -25.74 33.75
N GLY A 1084 33.10 -26.86 34.29
CA GLY A 1084 33.44 -28.20 33.82
C GLY A 1084 32.45 -28.69 32.76
N TRP A 1085 32.94 -29.13 31.61
CA TRP A 1085 32.13 -29.45 30.44
C TRP A 1085 32.20 -30.92 30.04
N VAL A 1086 31.16 -31.40 29.39
CA VAL A 1086 31.16 -32.68 28.68
C VAL A 1086 30.97 -32.40 27.19
N ASP A 1087 31.68 -33.14 26.34
CA ASP A 1087 31.41 -33.09 24.91
C ASP A 1087 30.05 -33.73 24.65
N TYR A 1088 29.11 -33.03 23.98
CA TYR A 1088 27.74 -33.53 23.79
C TYR A 1088 27.71 -34.88 23.03
N MET A 1089 28.79 -35.24 22.34
CA MET A 1089 28.97 -36.53 21.69
C MET A 1089 29.45 -37.68 22.61
N SER A 1090 30.07 -37.32 23.73
CA SER A 1090 30.48 -38.28 24.77
C SER A 1090 29.39 -38.46 25.84
N PHE A 1091 28.47 -37.50 25.90
CA PHE A 1091 27.20 -37.55 26.62
C PHE A 1091 26.23 -38.45 25.84
#